data_AF-A0A7S2RRP3-F1
#
_entry.id   AF-A0A7S2RRP3-F1
#
_cell.length_a   1.000
_cell.length_b   1.000
_cell.length_c   1.000
_cell.angle_alpha   90.00
_cell.angle_beta   90.00
_cell.angle_gamma   90.00
#
_symmetry.space_group_name_H-M   'P 1'
#
loop_
_entity.id
_entity.type
_entity.pdbx_description
1 polymer ?
#
loop_
_entity_poly.entity_id
_entity_poly.type
_entity_poly.pdbx_seq_one_letter_code
_entity_poly.pdbx_strand_id
1 'polypeptide(L)'
;MSSKSGNDAGLRRRKKSSSPTRRQEKGSSGTDKATRVEEGAVEKVDLSQTQATRLHRLIVQLLKVLGGNSVAFGVVFYILGVVWVFLFPVVCITTGESKCRGTYFSENALSPGAGHSSFIRESLGRAKYYDGHIGDYSGLRGLMREAGMSEVESRDDLFSGVLRPRGGVDRREAIVLVSKLFSGGGGGRECCSSLSLGLSVMEGLSKVDWLSKNVIFVASASEERLAKWVHDYHYDINSTMSRAGIIIGGLVLSFDAPQSGKDIQQIKLLAPGINGQLPNLDLMNVLVYLSRNEGMEVDFSARKLPWLQQASRSVWHVWKTHISKTVGVPAASARTYRRRIETQLGFMDGVAFGPTGWHAHLLPYNIHAVSIDFGYAGRESRLSNEQFISGVGRVTALTFRSLSNLEEKFHQSYFLYVLPDVQLFVSIGEYSGSLALVLSPMLLQFISKSGNSPKGGSSLRHLSGALCVVSVAMCLGFLVFHFLPFHLRLLYQFQAQFEYSIQHMVGISVAVLFVVQAFFQMVARVFVDRESSVWQSVKWVLMLVLVLVHALIGMFNYPFAFFCGCVLSPFYATIGGGNPLKRLIWMFLWVLTSVAPFVFLLPRLVAAPSEWDGLDQDPLGALISMYTKYGVLLFPYICLVHVPAHLLSLGVILFAE
;
A
#
# COMPACT_ATOMS: atom_id res chain seq x y z
N MET A 1 -37.33 11.99 -75.44
CA MET A 1 -37.28 13.46 -75.57
C MET A 1 -38.26 14.09 -74.59
N SER A 2 -37.74 14.97 -73.71
CA SER A 2 -38.36 16.15 -73.04
C SER A 2 -39.89 16.26 -72.88
N SER A 3 -40.42 16.24 -71.64
CA SER A 3 -40.97 17.42 -70.86
C SER A 3 -42.42 17.82 -71.21
N LYS A 4 -43.33 18.34 -70.35
CA LYS A 4 -43.35 18.83 -68.95
C LYS A 4 -44.82 19.16 -68.54
N SER A 5 -45.07 19.27 -67.22
CA SER A 5 -46.14 20.01 -66.48
C SER A 5 -47.59 19.50 -66.52
N GLY A 6 -48.43 19.55 -65.46
CA GLY A 6 -48.31 20.02 -64.07
C GLY A 6 -49.69 20.13 -63.35
N ASN A 7 -49.66 19.99 -62.01
CA ASN A 7 -50.57 20.47 -60.93
C ASN A 7 -52.01 19.93 -60.64
N ASP A 8 -52.08 19.25 -59.48
CA ASP A 8 -52.84 19.52 -58.23
C ASP A 8 -54.38 19.38 -58.03
N ALA A 9 -54.68 18.47 -57.07
CA ALA A 9 -55.50 18.61 -55.85
C ALA A 9 -57.05 18.55 -55.85
N GLY A 10 -57.57 17.51 -55.16
CA GLY A 10 -58.47 17.68 -54.01
C GLY A 10 -59.95 17.28 -54.19
N LEU A 11 -60.39 16.19 -53.54
CA LEU A 11 -61.82 15.87 -53.39
C LEU A 11 -62.21 15.39 -51.97
N ARG A 12 -63.41 15.80 -51.54
CA ARG A 12 -63.98 15.72 -50.19
C ARG A 12 -65.45 15.23 -50.24
N ARG A 13 -65.94 14.69 -49.11
CA ARG A 13 -67.36 14.38 -48.69
C ARG A 13 -67.90 13.02 -49.19
N ARG A 14 -68.72 12.22 -48.47
CA ARG A 14 -69.81 12.45 -47.47
C ARG A 14 -70.25 11.07 -46.86
N LYS A 15 -70.64 10.89 -45.57
CA LYS A 15 -72.02 10.66 -45.03
C LYS A 15 -71.95 10.02 -43.60
N LYS A 16 -72.64 10.57 -42.58
CA LYS A 16 -73.88 10.15 -41.83
C LYS A 16 -73.79 8.89 -40.92
N SER A 17 -74.18 9.03 -39.63
CA SER A 17 -74.54 7.94 -38.70
C SER A 17 -75.74 8.30 -37.81
N SER A 18 -76.46 7.27 -37.35
CA SER A 18 -77.72 7.25 -36.58
C SER A 18 -77.55 6.83 -35.11
N SER A 19 -78.56 7.11 -34.28
CA SER A 19 -78.66 7.04 -32.81
C SER A 19 -79.22 5.68 -32.26
N PRO A 20 -79.64 5.51 -30.97
CA PRO A 20 -78.87 4.85 -29.89
C PRO A 20 -79.64 3.76 -29.07
N THR A 21 -78.97 3.05 -28.14
CA THR A 21 -79.63 2.24 -27.08
C THR A 21 -78.92 2.33 -25.72
N ARG A 22 -79.73 2.63 -24.67
CA ARG A 22 -79.48 2.62 -23.20
C ARG A 22 -79.00 1.23 -22.70
N ARG A 23 -78.29 1.01 -21.57
CA ARG A 23 -78.47 1.52 -20.20
C ARG A 23 -77.31 1.05 -19.28
N GLN A 24 -77.06 1.83 -18.21
CA GLN A 24 -76.47 1.52 -16.89
C GLN A 24 -74.94 1.29 -16.74
N GLU A 25 -74.29 2.22 -16.03
CA GLU A 25 -73.21 1.90 -15.09
C GLU A 25 -73.34 2.74 -13.80
N LYS A 26 -73.43 2.03 -12.66
CA LYS A 26 -73.11 2.49 -11.31
C LYS A 26 -71.63 2.20 -11.08
N GLY A 27 -70.91 3.11 -10.41
CA GLY A 27 -69.73 2.73 -9.61
C GLY A 27 -68.37 3.22 -10.13
N SER A 28 -68.14 4.53 -10.15
CA SER A 28 -66.80 5.13 -10.21
C SER A 28 -66.15 5.09 -8.82
N SER A 29 -65.00 4.42 -8.65
CA SER A 29 -63.91 4.84 -7.73
C SER A 29 -62.66 3.93 -7.71
N GLY A 30 -62.63 2.80 -8.42
CA GLY A 30 -61.50 1.84 -8.37
C GLY A 30 -60.49 1.93 -9.52
N THR A 31 -60.94 2.29 -10.72
CA THR A 31 -60.14 2.20 -11.96
C THR A 31 -59.24 3.41 -12.19
N ASP A 32 -59.65 4.62 -11.81
CA ASP A 32 -58.85 5.85 -12.00
C ASP A 32 -57.58 5.93 -11.15
N LYS A 33 -57.51 5.17 -10.04
CA LYS A 33 -56.30 5.09 -9.22
C LYS A 33 -55.27 4.11 -9.78
N ALA A 34 -55.72 3.02 -10.40
CA ALA A 34 -54.82 2.03 -11.02
C ALA A 34 -54.19 2.61 -12.29
N THR A 35 -54.97 3.29 -13.14
CA THR A 35 -54.46 3.95 -14.35
C THR A 35 -53.52 5.10 -14.04
N ARG A 36 -53.78 5.92 -13.01
CA ARG A 36 -52.82 6.97 -12.59
C ARG A 36 -51.51 6.43 -12.01
N VAL A 37 -51.55 5.26 -11.37
CA VAL A 37 -50.33 4.60 -10.85
C VAL A 37 -49.53 3.97 -11.98
N GLU A 38 -50.19 3.38 -12.98
CA GLU A 38 -49.53 2.89 -14.20
C GLU A 38 -48.97 4.03 -15.06
N GLU A 39 -49.72 5.11 -15.30
CA GLU A 39 -49.24 6.29 -16.04
C GLU A 39 -48.04 6.95 -15.33
N GLY A 40 -48.08 7.09 -14.00
CA GLY A 40 -46.95 7.62 -13.23
C GLY A 40 -45.75 6.67 -13.15
N ALA A 41 -45.95 5.36 -13.33
CA ALA A 41 -44.86 4.38 -13.44
C ALA A 41 -44.22 4.40 -14.84
N VAL A 42 -45.03 4.49 -15.89
CA VAL A 42 -44.57 4.64 -17.29
C VAL A 42 -43.83 5.96 -17.48
N GLU A 43 -44.35 7.07 -16.94
CA GLU A 43 -43.69 8.38 -17.01
C GLU A 43 -42.35 8.40 -16.25
N LYS A 44 -42.26 7.74 -15.09
CA LYS A 44 -40.98 7.57 -14.36
C LYS A 44 -39.98 6.69 -15.13
N VAL A 45 -40.44 5.64 -15.79
CA VAL A 45 -39.59 4.78 -16.63
C VAL A 45 -39.09 5.57 -17.85
N ASP A 46 -39.95 6.33 -18.52
CA ASP A 46 -39.58 7.18 -19.65
C ASP A 46 -38.63 8.32 -19.25
N LEU A 47 -38.84 8.96 -18.09
CA LEU A 47 -37.90 9.94 -17.52
C LEU A 47 -36.55 9.30 -17.18
N SER A 48 -36.54 8.08 -16.62
CA SER A 48 -35.29 7.36 -16.33
C SER A 48 -34.53 6.98 -17.60
N GLN A 49 -35.23 6.57 -18.66
CA GLN A 49 -34.65 6.23 -19.95
C GLN A 49 -34.16 7.46 -20.71
N THR A 50 -34.89 8.59 -20.65
CA THR A 50 -34.44 9.87 -21.23
C THR A 50 -33.27 10.47 -20.46
N GLN A 51 -33.23 10.34 -19.13
CA GLN A 51 -32.06 10.73 -18.33
C GLN A 51 -30.84 9.87 -18.66
N ALA A 52 -31.01 8.55 -18.79
CA ALA A 52 -29.93 7.63 -19.17
C ALA A 52 -29.39 7.93 -20.58
N THR A 53 -30.26 8.23 -21.56
CA THR A 53 -29.81 8.61 -22.92
C THR A 53 -29.19 10.01 -22.98
N ARG A 54 -29.59 10.95 -22.11
CA ARG A 54 -28.91 12.25 -21.96
C ARG A 54 -27.54 12.09 -21.34
N LEU A 55 -27.42 11.32 -20.26
CA LEU A 55 -26.16 11.02 -19.59
C LEU A 55 -25.20 10.31 -20.55
N HIS A 56 -25.67 9.31 -21.29
CA HIS A 56 -24.89 8.61 -22.30
C HIS A 56 -24.37 9.59 -23.39
N ARG A 57 -25.24 10.47 -23.91
CA ARG A 57 -24.82 11.49 -24.89
C ARG A 57 -23.77 12.44 -24.34
N LEU A 58 -23.93 12.90 -23.10
CA LEU A 58 -22.96 13.76 -22.42
C LEU A 58 -21.62 13.05 -22.24
N ILE A 59 -21.62 11.79 -21.79
CA ILE A 59 -20.41 10.97 -21.65
C ILE A 59 -19.72 10.81 -23.00
N VAL A 60 -20.45 10.49 -24.06
CA VAL A 60 -19.86 10.34 -25.41
C VAL A 60 -19.28 11.65 -25.93
N GLN A 61 -19.95 12.79 -25.69
CA GLN A 61 -19.41 14.11 -26.04
C GLN A 61 -18.14 14.43 -25.26
N LEU A 62 -18.14 14.17 -23.94
CA LEU A 62 -16.98 14.36 -23.07
C LEU A 62 -15.80 13.51 -23.54
N LEU A 63 -16.03 12.22 -23.83
CA LEU A 63 -15.00 11.30 -24.33
C LEU A 63 -14.44 11.72 -25.68
N LYS A 64 -15.26 12.31 -26.56
CA LYS A 64 -14.78 12.87 -27.84
C LYS A 64 -13.89 14.09 -27.64
N VAL A 65 -14.27 15.00 -26.75
CA VAL A 65 -13.45 16.19 -26.42
C VAL A 65 -12.13 15.79 -25.77
N LEU A 66 -12.18 14.90 -24.79
CA LEU A 66 -11.00 14.36 -24.11
C LEU A 66 -10.11 13.56 -25.08
N GLY A 67 -10.70 12.77 -25.97
CA GLY A 67 -9.99 11.98 -26.96
C GLY A 67 -9.32 12.83 -28.05
N GLY A 68 -9.93 13.94 -28.45
CA GLY A 68 -9.38 14.86 -29.46
C GLY A 68 -8.07 15.53 -29.03
N ASN A 69 -7.92 15.83 -27.73
CA ASN A 69 -6.73 16.46 -27.14
C ASN A 69 -6.08 15.58 -26.07
N SER A 70 -6.07 14.26 -26.28
CA SER A 70 -5.67 13.26 -25.28
C SER A 70 -4.27 13.47 -24.71
N VAL A 71 -3.32 13.94 -25.52
CA VAL A 71 -1.95 14.25 -25.07
C VAL A 71 -1.94 15.43 -24.10
N ALA A 72 -2.59 16.54 -24.45
CA ALA A 72 -2.61 17.75 -23.62
C ALA A 72 -3.33 17.51 -22.30
N PHE A 73 -4.54 16.91 -22.35
CA PHE A 73 -5.27 16.54 -21.14
C PHE A 73 -4.50 15.51 -20.30
N GLY A 74 -3.84 14.54 -20.95
CA GLY A 74 -2.99 13.57 -20.27
C GLY A 74 -1.87 14.24 -19.47
N VAL A 75 -1.14 15.18 -20.08
CA VAL A 75 -0.07 15.93 -19.37
C VAL A 75 -0.64 16.73 -18.20
N VAL A 76 -1.76 17.43 -18.41
CA VAL A 76 -2.41 18.22 -17.34
C VAL A 76 -2.83 17.32 -16.18
N PHE A 77 -3.54 16.23 -16.46
CA PHE A 77 -3.99 15.31 -15.41
C PHE A 77 -2.81 14.62 -14.70
N TYR A 78 -1.77 14.23 -15.43
CA TYR A 78 -0.55 13.69 -14.83
C TYR A 78 0.08 14.67 -13.83
N ILE A 79 0.28 15.93 -14.25
CA ILE A 79 0.84 16.98 -13.38
C ILE A 79 -0.07 17.20 -12.17
N LEU A 80 -1.39 17.29 -12.37
CA LEU A 80 -2.36 17.44 -11.28
C LEU A 80 -2.29 16.27 -10.29
N GLY A 81 -2.17 15.03 -10.78
CA GLY A 81 -2.05 13.83 -9.94
C GLY A 81 -0.78 13.83 -9.09
N VAL A 82 0.36 14.21 -9.68
CA VAL A 82 1.62 14.35 -8.94
C VAL A 82 1.51 15.46 -7.91
N VAL A 83 1.05 16.65 -8.31
CA VAL A 83 0.90 17.82 -7.43
C VAL A 83 -0.05 17.51 -6.27
N TRP A 84 -1.13 16.75 -6.49
CA TRP A 84 -2.08 16.37 -5.44
C TRP A 84 -1.38 15.68 -4.27
N VAL A 85 -0.47 14.73 -4.53
CA VAL A 85 0.27 14.05 -3.46
C VAL A 85 1.15 15.02 -2.65
N PHE A 86 1.73 16.02 -3.32
CA PHE A 86 2.46 17.09 -2.65
C PHE A 86 1.55 18.06 -1.88
N LEU A 87 0.25 18.12 -2.19
CA LEU A 87 -0.70 18.97 -1.46
C LEU A 87 -1.27 18.32 -0.19
N PHE A 88 -1.20 16.99 -0.05
CA PHE A 88 -1.71 16.27 1.13
C PHE A 88 -1.26 16.89 2.48
N PRO A 89 0.01 17.29 2.69
CA PRO A 89 0.42 17.87 3.98
C PRO A 89 -0.25 19.19 4.38
N VAL A 90 -0.93 19.86 3.44
CA VAL A 90 -1.45 21.23 3.58
C VAL A 90 -2.97 21.28 3.42
N VAL A 91 -3.55 20.54 2.48
CA VAL A 91 -4.96 20.68 2.08
C VAL A 91 -5.62 19.32 1.98
N CYS A 92 -6.88 19.22 2.39
CA CYS A 92 -7.76 18.12 2.02
C CYS A 92 -8.56 18.56 0.79
N ILE A 93 -8.24 18.02 -0.39
CA ILE A 93 -8.83 18.48 -1.66
C ILE A 93 -10.30 18.08 -1.75
N THR A 94 -10.68 16.93 -1.19
CA THR A 94 -12.09 16.46 -1.22
C THR A 94 -13.03 17.32 -0.40
N THR A 95 -12.57 17.92 0.70
CA THR A 95 -13.39 18.77 1.59
C THR A 95 -13.17 20.26 1.35
N GLY A 96 -12.09 20.64 0.66
CA GLY A 96 -11.69 22.04 0.49
C GLY A 96 -11.11 22.68 1.76
N GLU A 97 -10.91 21.89 2.83
CA GLU A 97 -10.32 22.40 4.07
C GLU A 97 -8.83 22.67 3.91
N SER A 98 -8.37 23.81 4.44
CA SER A 98 -6.97 24.24 4.41
C SER A 98 -6.06 23.47 5.39
N LYS A 99 -6.48 22.27 5.79
CA LYS A 99 -5.75 21.33 6.65
C LYS A 99 -6.09 19.92 6.21
N CYS A 100 -5.11 19.03 6.28
CA CYS A 100 -5.38 17.60 6.18
C CYS A 100 -6.23 17.15 7.37
N ARG A 101 -6.98 16.04 7.22
CA ARG A 101 -7.84 15.53 8.30
C ARG A 101 -7.00 15.23 9.54
N GLY A 102 -7.46 15.74 10.68
CA GLY A 102 -6.90 15.38 11.98
C GLY A 102 -7.21 13.93 12.31
N THR A 103 -6.32 13.27 13.04
CA THR A 103 -6.61 11.96 13.61
C THR A 103 -7.75 12.06 14.62
N TYR A 104 -8.64 11.08 14.62
CA TYR A 104 -9.74 10.94 15.57
C TYR A 104 -9.87 9.47 15.95
N PHE A 105 -10.57 9.20 17.06
CA PHE A 105 -10.91 7.83 17.46
C PHE A 105 -12.25 7.47 16.85
N SER A 106 -12.29 6.52 15.93
CA SER A 106 -13.57 5.98 15.45
C SER A 106 -14.17 4.97 16.42
N GLU A 107 -13.33 4.22 17.12
CA GLU A 107 -13.75 3.21 18.08
C GLU A 107 -13.88 3.80 19.50
N ASN A 108 -15.12 4.08 19.92
CA ASN A 108 -15.40 4.66 21.23
C ASN A 108 -15.03 3.71 22.39
N ALA A 109 -15.09 2.39 22.16
CA ALA A 109 -14.77 1.39 23.17
C ALA A 109 -13.31 1.42 23.63
N LEU A 110 -12.38 1.96 22.81
CA LEU A 110 -10.98 2.06 23.19
C LEU A 110 -10.77 2.91 24.44
N SER A 111 -11.56 3.97 24.63
CA SER A 111 -11.51 4.86 25.80
C SER A 111 -10.08 5.21 26.24
N PRO A 112 -9.25 5.80 25.34
CA PRO A 112 -7.83 6.02 25.62
C PRO A 112 -7.63 6.92 26.84
N GLY A 113 -6.84 6.45 27.80
CA GLY A 113 -6.58 7.17 29.06
C GLY A 113 -7.63 6.97 30.15
N ALA A 114 -8.68 6.17 29.92
CA ALA A 114 -9.60 5.76 30.98
C ALA A 114 -8.93 4.73 31.89
N GLY A 115 -8.32 5.17 33.00
CA GLY A 115 -7.75 4.31 34.04
C GLY A 115 -6.39 4.79 34.55
N HIS A 116 -6.09 4.50 35.82
CA HIS A 116 -4.82 4.84 36.42
C HIS A 116 -3.82 3.68 36.26
N SER A 117 -2.62 3.96 35.76
CA SER A 117 -1.50 3.01 35.68
C SER A 117 -0.66 3.01 36.97
N SER A 118 -1.30 3.17 38.13
CA SER A 118 -0.60 3.27 39.42
C SER A 118 0.31 2.07 39.70
N PHE A 119 -0.10 0.87 39.30
CA PHE A 119 0.70 -0.36 39.42
C PHE A 119 1.98 -0.36 38.57
N ILE A 120 2.11 0.53 37.59
CA ILE A 120 3.28 0.64 36.70
C ILE A 120 4.29 1.68 37.20
N ARG A 121 3.94 2.51 38.19
CA ARG A 121 4.95 3.37 38.83
C ARG A 121 6.07 2.56 39.50
N GLU A 122 5.76 1.36 39.98
CA GLU A 122 6.72 0.43 40.58
C GLU A 122 7.36 -0.54 39.56
N SER A 123 6.90 -0.55 38.30
CA SER A 123 7.31 -1.54 37.30
C SER A 123 8.74 -1.37 36.84
N LEU A 124 9.31 -0.16 36.87
CA LEU A 124 10.69 0.05 36.44
C LEU A 124 11.67 -0.75 37.33
N GLY A 125 11.42 -0.82 38.64
CA GLY A 125 12.22 -1.64 39.55
C GLY A 125 12.14 -3.13 39.20
N ARG A 126 10.94 -3.62 38.85
CA ARG A 126 10.73 -5.01 38.41
C ARG A 126 11.36 -5.29 37.04
N ALA A 127 11.31 -4.34 36.10
CA ALA A 127 12.01 -4.45 34.83
C ALA A 127 13.52 -4.56 35.04
N LYS A 128 14.12 -3.73 35.91
CA LYS A 128 15.54 -3.85 36.28
C LYS A 128 15.86 -5.20 36.94
N TYR A 129 14.98 -5.71 37.79
CA TYR A 129 15.11 -7.05 38.37
C TYR A 129 15.16 -8.12 37.26
N TYR A 130 14.20 -8.13 36.34
CA TYR A 130 14.20 -9.09 35.23
C TYR A 130 15.45 -8.95 34.37
N ASP A 131 15.87 -7.72 34.05
CA ASP A 131 17.07 -7.46 33.25
C ASP A 131 18.34 -8.07 33.88
N GLY A 132 18.50 -7.93 35.20
CA GLY A 132 19.61 -8.54 35.94
C GLY A 132 19.57 -10.08 36.06
N HIS A 133 18.41 -10.69 35.81
CA HIS A 133 18.23 -12.15 35.87
C HIS A 133 18.08 -12.80 34.48
N ILE A 134 17.97 -12.00 33.42
CA ILE A 134 18.04 -12.45 32.03
C ILE A 134 19.52 -12.70 31.72
N GLY A 135 19.97 -13.93 31.99
CA GLY A 135 21.26 -14.46 31.52
C GLY A 135 21.14 -15.02 30.10
N ASP A 136 21.68 -16.22 29.86
CA ASP A 136 21.65 -16.93 28.56
C ASP A 136 20.26 -17.48 28.15
N TYR A 137 19.17 -16.81 28.53
CA TYR A 137 17.77 -17.19 28.29
C TYR A 137 17.32 -18.55 28.87
N SER A 138 18.22 -19.36 29.42
CA SER A 138 17.93 -20.67 30.01
C SER A 138 16.90 -20.62 31.16
N GLY A 139 16.95 -19.55 31.96
CA GLY A 139 16.02 -19.26 33.05
C GLY A 139 14.72 -18.56 32.63
N LEU A 140 14.58 -18.15 31.36
CA LEU A 140 13.47 -17.28 30.92
C LEU A 140 12.10 -17.90 31.16
N ARG A 141 11.95 -19.23 31.00
CA ARG A 141 10.70 -19.93 31.31
C ARG A 141 10.29 -19.78 32.78
N GLY A 142 11.27 -19.78 33.69
CA GLY A 142 11.03 -19.55 35.12
C GLY A 142 10.56 -18.13 35.38
N LEU A 143 11.24 -17.14 34.79
CA LEU A 143 10.87 -15.73 34.90
C LEU A 143 9.48 -15.44 34.31
N MET A 144 9.11 -16.10 33.21
CA MET A 144 7.78 -15.98 32.62
C MET A 144 6.69 -16.52 33.56
N ARG A 145 6.94 -17.66 34.22
CA ARG A 145 6.02 -18.19 35.24
C ARG A 145 5.95 -17.30 36.47
N GLU A 146 7.06 -16.72 36.89
CA GLU A 146 7.10 -15.73 37.98
C GLU A 146 6.26 -14.48 37.64
N ALA A 147 6.29 -14.04 36.38
CA ALA A 147 5.45 -12.96 35.87
C ALA A 147 3.95 -13.33 35.75
N GLY A 148 3.53 -14.52 36.20
CA GLY A 148 2.14 -14.95 36.24
C GLY A 148 1.63 -15.62 34.96
N MET A 149 2.50 -15.92 33.99
CA MET A 149 2.10 -16.63 32.78
C MET A 149 1.98 -18.14 33.00
N SER A 150 0.95 -18.71 32.38
CA SER A 150 0.70 -20.15 32.24
C SER A 150 1.12 -20.64 30.85
N GLU A 151 1.13 -21.95 30.62
CA GLU A 151 1.34 -22.56 29.28
C GLU A 151 2.64 -22.06 28.61
N VAL A 152 3.72 -21.96 29.41
CA VAL A 152 5.00 -21.44 28.94
C VAL A 152 5.72 -22.49 28.10
N GLU A 153 5.92 -22.16 26.84
CA GLU A 153 6.56 -22.98 25.81
C GLU A 153 7.86 -22.33 25.31
N SER A 154 8.78 -23.15 24.80
CA SER A 154 10.06 -22.72 24.24
C SER A 154 10.40 -23.59 23.05
N ARG A 155 10.75 -22.97 21.92
CA ARG A 155 11.14 -23.66 20.69
C ARG A 155 12.17 -22.81 19.93
N ASP A 156 13.37 -23.34 19.74
CA ASP A 156 14.44 -22.75 18.92
C ASP A 156 14.56 -21.22 19.11
N ASP A 157 14.90 -20.74 20.32
CA ASP A 157 15.05 -19.31 20.66
C ASP A 157 13.78 -18.43 20.56
N LEU A 158 12.61 -19.05 20.53
CA LEU A 158 11.33 -18.40 20.73
C LEU A 158 10.68 -18.94 22.00
N PHE A 159 10.18 -18.04 22.85
CA PHE A 159 9.47 -18.35 24.07
C PHE A 159 8.08 -17.76 24.01
N SER A 160 7.05 -18.52 24.38
CA SER A 160 5.69 -18.01 24.45
C SER A 160 5.02 -18.40 25.75
N GLY A 161 4.14 -17.55 26.27
CA GLY A 161 3.36 -17.83 27.47
C GLY A 161 2.03 -17.11 27.44
N VAL A 162 1.05 -17.65 28.15
CA VAL A 162 -0.32 -17.13 28.17
C VAL A 162 -0.65 -16.64 29.57
N LEU A 163 -0.95 -15.36 29.70
CA LEU A 163 -1.55 -14.79 30.90
C LEU A 163 -3.07 -14.85 30.77
N ARG A 164 -3.71 -15.53 31.73
CA ARG A 164 -5.17 -15.65 31.81
C ARG A 164 -5.72 -14.56 32.75
N PRO A 165 -6.84 -13.91 32.40
CA PRO A 165 -7.47 -12.92 33.27
C PRO A 165 -8.01 -13.54 34.56
N ARG A 166 -7.92 -12.81 35.69
CA ARG A 166 -8.38 -13.29 37.01
C ARG A 166 -9.90 -13.45 37.12
N GLY A 167 -10.65 -12.57 36.47
CA GLY A 167 -12.11 -12.47 36.61
C GLY A 167 -12.93 -13.61 35.98
N GLY A 168 -12.31 -14.66 35.44
CA GLY A 168 -13.03 -15.77 34.81
C GLY A 168 -13.80 -15.39 33.53
N VAL A 169 -13.46 -14.25 32.93
CA VAL A 169 -14.10 -13.66 31.74
C VAL A 169 -13.85 -14.53 30.49
N ASP A 170 -14.68 -14.34 29.46
CA ASP A 170 -14.69 -15.11 28.22
C ASP A 170 -13.29 -15.25 27.60
N ARG A 171 -12.79 -16.49 27.53
CA ARG A 171 -11.41 -16.83 27.15
C ARG A 171 -11.24 -17.03 25.64
N ARG A 172 -12.13 -16.45 24.84
CA ARG A 172 -12.17 -16.64 23.37
C ARG A 172 -11.26 -15.69 22.62
N GLU A 173 -10.83 -14.61 23.23
CA GLU A 173 -10.02 -13.57 22.59
C GLU A 173 -8.71 -13.35 23.31
N ALA A 174 -7.71 -12.91 22.54
CA ALA A 174 -6.37 -12.66 23.04
C ALA A 174 -5.76 -11.37 22.48
N ILE A 175 -4.86 -10.78 23.25
CA ILE A 175 -4.00 -9.67 22.86
C ILE A 175 -2.56 -10.18 22.87
N VAL A 176 -1.74 -9.84 21.88
CA VAL A 176 -0.35 -10.29 21.80
C VAL A 176 0.63 -9.18 22.21
N LEU A 177 1.59 -9.49 23.08
CA LEU A 177 2.75 -8.68 23.37
C LEU A 177 4.00 -9.42 22.87
N VAL A 178 4.70 -8.84 21.91
CA VAL A 178 5.95 -9.41 21.39
C VAL A 178 7.13 -8.59 21.90
N SER A 179 8.18 -9.25 22.41
CA SER A 179 9.44 -8.60 22.76
C SER A 179 10.60 -9.22 21.97
N LYS A 180 11.53 -8.38 21.50
CA LYS A 180 12.75 -8.84 20.84
C LYS A 180 13.77 -9.36 21.87
N LEU A 181 14.35 -10.53 21.59
CA LEU A 181 15.50 -11.06 22.33
C LEU A 181 16.79 -10.51 21.69
N PHE A 182 17.66 -9.91 22.49
CA PHE A 182 18.94 -9.36 22.03
C PHE A 182 20.10 -10.22 22.50
N SER A 183 20.86 -10.83 21.59
CA SER A 183 22.08 -11.56 21.98
C SER A 183 23.10 -10.60 22.60
N GLY A 184 23.50 -10.83 23.86
CA GLY A 184 24.54 -10.03 24.54
C GLY A 184 24.14 -9.39 25.87
N GLY A 185 23.19 -9.96 26.61
CA GLY A 185 22.79 -9.53 27.97
C GLY A 185 23.79 -9.91 29.06
N GLY A 186 25.06 -9.53 28.92
CA GLY A 186 26.02 -9.57 30.02
C GLY A 186 25.77 -8.40 30.96
N GLY A 187 25.56 -8.68 32.25
CA GLY A 187 25.21 -7.70 33.28
C GLY A 187 26.08 -6.43 33.30
N GLY A 188 25.43 -5.29 33.53
CA GLY A 188 26.07 -3.97 33.58
C GLY A 188 25.39 -2.88 32.76
N ARG A 189 24.22 -3.13 32.17
CA ARG A 189 23.46 -2.10 31.43
C ARG A 189 22.68 -1.22 32.42
N GLU A 190 22.80 0.11 32.28
CA GLU A 190 22.09 1.08 33.13
C GLU A 190 20.57 1.12 32.85
N CYS A 191 20.10 0.54 31.74
CA CYS A 191 18.71 0.62 31.28
C CYS A 191 18.14 -0.73 30.82
N CYS A 192 16.83 -0.88 30.96
CA CYS A 192 16.09 -2.12 30.70
C CYS A 192 15.88 -2.39 29.20
N SER A 193 16.04 -3.65 28.80
CA SER A 193 15.66 -4.16 27.48
C SER A 193 14.12 -4.24 27.28
N SER A 194 13.68 -4.39 26.03
CA SER A 194 12.26 -4.63 25.71
C SER A 194 11.72 -5.96 26.27
N LEU A 195 12.59 -6.96 26.47
CA LEU A 195 12.23 -8.21 27.14
C LEU A 195 11.91 -7.97 28.61
N SER A 196 12.79 -7.30 29.34
CA SER A 196 12.61 -7.06 30.78
C SER A 196 11.44 -6.11 31.07
N LEU A 197 11.23 -5.09 30.22
CA LEU A 197 10.02 -4.28 30.29
C LEU A 197 8.76 -5.11 29.98
N GLY A 198 8.80 -5.96 28.95
CA GLY A 198 7.69 -6.84 28.60
C GLY A 198 7.27 -7.76 29.76
N LEU A 199 8.25 -8.43 30.40
CA LEU A 199 8.00 -9.27 31.58
C LEU A 199 7.41 -8.48 32.75
N SER A 200 7.91 -7.27 33.00
CA SER A 200 7.38 -6.40 34.04
C SER A 200 5.94 -5.96 33.78
N VAL A 201 5.60 -5.66 32.53
CA VAL A 201 4.22 -5.34 32.13
C VAL A 201 3.32 -6.56 32.31
N MET A 202 3.77 -7.75 31.89
CA MET A 202 3.02 -9.00 32.08
C MET A 202 2.73 -9.28 33.56
N GLU A 203 3.73 -9.12 34.43
CA GLU A 203 3.54 -9.27 35.87
C GLU A 203 2.55 -8.24 36.42
N GLY A 204 2.62 -7.00 35.96
CA GLY A 204 1.65 -5.96 36.32
C GLY A 204 0.22 -6.34 35.91
N LEU A 205 0.04 -6.80 34.67
CA LEU A 205 -1.24 -7.26 34.14
C LEU A 205 -1.77 -8.50 34.88
N SER A 206 -0.91 -9.36 35.44
CA SER A 206 -1.35 -10.52 36.23
C SER A 206 -2.06 -10.14 37.53
N LYS A 207 -1.87 -8.89 37.99
CA LYS A 207 -2.40 -8.38 39.26
C LYS A 207 -3.69 -7.57 39.10
N VAL A 208 -4.12 -7.27 37.87
CA VAL A 208 -5.28 -6.40 37.61
C VAL A 208 -6.56 -7.19 37.37
N ASP A 209 -7.69 -6.60 37.77
CA ASP A 209 -9.01 -7.24 37.64
C ASP A 209 -9.81 -6.78 36.41
N TRP A 210 -9.37 -5.71 35.75
CA TRP A 210 -10.03 -5.15 34.56
C TRP A 210 -9.71 -5.89 33.26
N LEU A 211 -8.73 -6.79 33.29
CA LEU A 211 -8.33 -7.55 32.10
C LEU A 211 -9.42 -8.57 31.77
N SER A 212 -10.00 -8.44 30.58
CA SER A 212 -11.11 -9.27 30.09
C SER A 212 -10.69 -10.28 29.02
N LYS A 213 -9.50 -10.12 28.43
CA LYS A 213 -8.97 -10.97 27.36
C LYS A 213 -7.69 -11.66 27.79
N ASN A 214 -7.37 -12.80 27.16
CA ASN A 214 -6.08 -13.46 27.38
C ASN A 214 -4.96 -12.57 26.83
N VAL A 215 -3.78 -12.63 27.45
CA VAL A 215 -2.59 -11.96 26.93
C VAL A 215 -1.53 -12.98 26.58
N ILE A 216 -1.14 -13.04 25.32
CA ILE A 216 -0.06 -13.90 24.83
C ILE A 216 1.22 -13.08 24.82
N PHE A 217 2.22 -13.52 25.58
CA PHE A 217 3.57 -12.97 25.49
C PHE A 217 4.41 -13.83 24.56
N VAL A 218 5.14 -13.22 23.64
CA VAL A 218 6.07 -13.89 22.73
C VAL A 218 7.41 -13.18 22.79
N ALA A 219 8.46 -13.88 23.16
CA ALA A 219 9.82 -13.39 23.09
C ALA A 219 10.56 -14.13 21.98
N SER A 220 11.13 -13.41 21.01
CA SER A 220 11.80 -14.04 19.87
C SER A 220 13.12 -13.36 19.52
N ALA A 221 14.12 -14.17 19.17
CA ALA A 221 15.41 -13.69 18.67
C ALA A 221 15.37 -13.28 17.19
N SER A 222 14.41 -13.80 16.41
CA SER A 222 14.33 -13.53 14.98
C SER A 222 12.89 -13.33 14.52
N GLU A 223 12.74 -12.51 13.49
CA GLU A 223 11.45 -12.19 12.91
C GLU A 223 10.85 -13.39 12.15
N GLU A 224 11.68 -14.21 11.52
CA GLU A 224 11.28 -15.42 10.82
C GLU A 224 10.67 -16.45 11.78
N ARG A 225 11.20 -16.52 13.00
CA ARG A 225 10.67 -17.37 14.07
C ARG A 225 9.31 -16.87 14.55
N LEU A 226 9.13 -15.55 14.71
CA LEU A 226 7.82 -14.95 14.99
C LEU A 226 6.82 -15.26 13.86
N ALA A 227 7.24 -15.12 12.60
CA ALA A 227 6.41 -15.43 11.43
C ALA A 227 5.95 -16.90 11.43
N LYS A 228 6.85 -17.82 11.75
CA LYS A 228 6.52 -19.24 11.91
C LYS A 228 5.55 -19.48 13.08
N TRP A 229 5.80 -18.84 14.22
CA TRP A 229 4.96 -18.98 15.40
C TRP A 229 3.51 -18.54 15.14
N VAL A 230 3.30 -17.38 14.51
CA VAL A 230 1.94 -16.91 14.19
C VAL A 230 1.29 -17.82 13.14
N HIS A 231 2.05 -18.32 12.16
CA HIS A 231 1.56 -19.29 11.20
C HIS A 231 1.06 -20.57 11.89
N ASP A 232 1.88 -21.15 12.78
CA ASP A 232 1.56 -22.38 13.50
C ASP A 232 0.35 -22.15 14.43
N TYR A 233 0.26 -20.99 15.12
CA TYR A 233 -0.88 -20.62 15.96
C TYR A 233 -2.22 -20.65 15.23
N HIS A 234 -2.24 -20.15 13.98
CA HIS A 234 -3.47 -20.05 13.20
C HIS A 234 -3.80 -21.36 12.45
N TYR A 235 -2.82 -21.96 11.79
CA TYR A 235 -3.06 -23.03 10.80
C TYR A 235 -2.67 -24.43 11.25
N ASP A 236 -1.78 -24.58 12.23
CA ASP A 236 -1.34 -25.92 12.64
C ASP A 236 -2.30 -26.53 13.68
N ILE A 237 -3.26 -27.30 13.16
CA ILE A 237 -4.28 -28.03 13.95
C ILE A 237 -3.63 -29.12 14.80
N ASN A 238 -2.49 -29.65 14.36
CA ASN A 238 -1.77 -30.73 15.04
C ASN A 238 -0.66 -30.23 15.96
N SER A 239 -0.44 -28.91 16.04
CA SER A 239 0.54 -28.35 16.96
C SER A 239 0.14 -28.66 18.41
N THR A 240 1.14 -29.01 19.23
CA THR A 240 0.98 -29.12 20.69
C THR A 240 0.92 -27.75 21.37
N MET A 241 0.87 -26.67 20.58
CA MET A 241 0.94 -25.31 21.04
C MET A 241 -0.39 -24.90 21.68
N SER A 242 -0.33 -24.34 22.89
CA SER A 242 -1.55 -23.86 23.54
C SER A 242 -2.14 -22.65 22.82
N ARG A 243 -3.43 -22.73 22.49
CA ARG A 243 -4.20 -21.63 21.87
C ARG A 243 -4.93 -20.84 22.95
N ALA A 244 -4.69 -19.54 23.00
CA ALA A 244 -5.31 -18.62 23.95
C ALA A 244 -6.54 -17.88 23.39
N GLY A 245 -7.07 -18.31 22.25
CA GLY A 245 -8.22 -17.67 21.59
C GLY A 245 -7.84 -16.89 20.32
N ILE A 246 -8.77 -16.12 19.80
CA ILE A 246 -8.58 -15.32 18.60
C ILE A 246 -7.77 -14.07 18.96
N ILE A 247 -6.60 -13.89 18.34
CA ILE A 247 -5.78 -12.70 18.58
C ILE A 247 -6.42 -11.52 17.83
N ILE A 248 -6.79 -10.46 18.58
CA ILE A 248 -7.49 -9.29 18.02
C ILE A 248 -6.55 -8.11 17.72
N GLY A 249 -5.41 -8.04 18.39
CA GLY A 249 -4.44 -6.98 18.24
C GLY A 249 -3.26 -7.16 19.20
N GLY A 250 -2.29 -6.26 19.13
CA GLY A 250 -1.10 -6.36 19.96
C GLY A 250 -0.07 -5.26 19.78
N LEU A 251 1.04 -5.40 20.50
CA LEU A 251 2.20 -4.53 20.40
C LEU A 251 3.47 -5.36 20.27
N VAL A 252 4.44 -4.82 19.54
CA VAL A 252 5.80 -5.36 19.46
C VAL A 252 6.76 -4.35 20.06
N LEU A 253 7.51 -4.75 21.08
CA LEU A 253 8.58 -3.96 21.67
C LEU A 253 9.91 -4.42 21.04
N SER A 254 10.52 -3.56 20.22
CA SER A 254 11.71 -3.90 19.41
C SER A 254 12.96 -3.12 19.77
N PHE A 255 12.93 -2.30 20.83
CA PHE A 255 14.07 -1.52 21.30
C PHE A 255 15.01 -2.36 22.19
N ASP A 256 16.31 -2.07 22.12
CA ASP A 256 17.32 -2.54 23.10
C ASP A 256 17.57 -1.48 24.17
N ALA A 257 18.36 -1.81 25.20
CA ALA A 257 18.87 -0.82 26.13
C ALA A 257 19.73 0.23 25.39
N PRO A 258 19.65 1.53 25.77
CA PRO A 258 20.53 2.56 25.25
C PRO A 258 22.02 2.20 25.43
N GLN A 259 22.80 2.43 24.37
CA GLN A 259 24.26 2.31 24.42
C GLN A 259 24.86 3.53 25.14
N SER A 260 26.01 3.33 25.80
CA SER A 260 26.72 4.40 26.53
C SER A 260 26.89 5.68 25.67
N GLY A 261 26.48 6.82 26.23
CA GLY A 261 26.58 8.14 25.58
C GLY A 261 25.46 8.50 24.59
N LYS A 262 24.38 7.72 24.51
CA LYS A 262 23.19 8.05 23.70
C LYS A 262 21.91 7.97 24.52
N ASP A 263 21.21 9.09 24.62
CA ASP A 263 19.93 9.17 25.31
C ASP A 263 18.75 8.91 24.37
N ILE A 264 17.66 8.41 24.96
CA ILE A 264 16.39 8.19 24.28
C ILE A 264 15.68 9.52 24.09
N GLN A 265 15.46 9.90 22.83
CA GLN A 265 14.83 11.18 22.48
C GLN A 265 13.34 11.05 22.19
N GLN A 266 12.97 10.01 21.43
CA GLN A 266 11.63 9.86 20.87
C GLN A 266 11.22 8.40 20.76
N ILE A 267 9.91 8.15 20.88
CA ILE A 267 9.29 6.88 20.53
C ILE A 267 9.11 6.88 19.02
N LYS A 268 9.60 5.81 18.39
CA LYS A 268 9.33 5.49 17.00
C LYS A 268 8.20 4.48 16.92
N LEU A 269 7.11 4.88 16.29
CA LEU A 269 6.03 3.96 15.94
C LEU A 269 6.22 3.48 14.51
N LEU A 270 6.41 2.17 14.34
CA LEU A 270 6.58 1.47 13.07
C LEU A 270 5.22 0.90 12.66
N ALA A 271 4.73 1.32 11.49
CA ALA A 271 3.38 1.01 11.01
C ALA A 271 3.35 0.38 9.60
N PRO A 272 4.23 0.74 8.65
CA PRO A 272 4.25 0.05 7.36
C PRO A 272 4.51 -1.46 7.51
N GLY A 273 3.54 -2.25 7.04
CA GLY A 273 3.58 -3.71 7.02
C GLY A 273 3.91 -4.30 5.65
N ILE A 274 3.58 -5.57 5.45
CA ILE A 274 3.84 -6.30 4.21
C ILE A 274 2.83 -5.88 3.12
N ASN A 275 3.32 -5.56 1.92
CA ASN A 275 2.50 -5.37 0.71
C ASN A 275 1.34 -4.36 0.83
N GLY A 276 1.57 -3.25 1.52
CA GLY A 276 0.55 -2.21 1.68
C GLY A 276 -0.34 -2.40 2.92
N GLN A 277 -0.18 -3.48 3.67
CA GLN A 277 -0.92 -3.68 4.92
C GLN A 277 -0.48 -2.69 6.00
N LEU A 278 -1.46 -2.21 6.75
CA LEU A 278 -1.27 -1.26 7.85
C LEU A 278 -2.06 -1.72 9.07
N PRO A 279 -1.58 -1.40 10.29
CA PRO A 279 -2.39 -1.53 11.49
C PRO A 279 -3.61 -0.63 11.42
N ASN A 280 -4.57 -0.89 12.30
CA ASN A 280 -5.71 0.00 12.44
C ASN A 280 -5.25 1.39 12.92
N LEU A 281 -5.75 2.45 12.29
CA LEU A 281 -5.39 3.84 12.61
C LEU A 281 -5.73 4.23 14.06
N ASP A 282 -6.80 3.70 14.64
CA ASP A 282 -7.17 3.99 16.03
C ASP A 282 -6.13 3.44 17.01
N LEU A 283 -5.54 2.26 16.74
CA LEU A 283 -4.45 1.73 17.56
C LEU A 283 -3.22 2.66 17.51
N MET A 284 -2.89 3.19 16.33
CA MET A 284 -1.84 4.21 16.18
C MET A 284 -2.18 5.47 16.98
N ASN A 285 -3.43 5.94 16.89
CA ASN A 285 -3.88 7.13 17.60
C ASN A 285 -3.83 6.95 19.12
N VAL A 286 -4.16 5.76 19.63
CA VAL A 286 -4.08 5.41 21.06
C VAL A 286 -2.62 5.53 21.52
N LEU A 287 -1.69 4.94 20.78
CA LEU A 287 -0.27 4.99 21.11
C LEU A 287 0.27 6.42 21.08
N VAL A 288 -0.08 7.21 20.07
CA VAL A 288 0.33 8.63 19.97
C VAL A 288 -0.22 9.44 21.15
N TYR A 289 -1.51 9.27 21.45
CA TYR A 289 -2.18 9.98 22.54
C TYR A 289 -1.56 9.64 23.90
N LEU A 290 -1.44 8.35 24.22
CA LEU A 290 -0.86 7.88 25.48
C LEU A 290 0.60 8.31 25.63
N SER A 291 1.40 8.19 24.57
CA SER A 291 2.82 8.56 24.63
C SER A 291 3.03 10.05 24.89
N ARG A 292 2.19 10.90 24.31
CA ARG A 292 2.26 12.35 24.53
C ARG A 292 1.76 12.76 25.91
N ASN A 293 0.77 12.06 26.45
CA ASN A 293 0.33 12.27 27.84
C ASN A 293 1.44 11.95 28.85
N GLU A 294 2.33 11.02 28.51
CA GLU A 294 3.54 10.71 29.26
C GLU A 294 4.71 11.68 28.98
N GLY A 295 4.48 12.73 28.18
CA GLY A 295 5.48 13.75 27.85
C GLY A 295 6.54 13.32 26.83
N MET A 296 6.36 12.17 26.18
CA MET A 296 7.31 11.63 25.20
C MET A 296 7.09 12.22 23.81
N GLU A 297 8.18 12.51 23.11
CA GLU A 297 8.12 12.85 21.69
C GLU A 297 7.83 11.58 20.87
N VAL A 298 6.89 11.67 19.93
CA VAL A 298 6.49 10.55 19.08
C VAL A 298 6.82 10.91 17.65
N ASP A 299 7.48 9.99 16.96
CA ASP A 299 7.79 10.06 15.54
C ASP A 299 7.25 8.80 14.86
N PHE A 300 6.66 8.96 13.69
CA PHE A 300 6.45 7.79 12.85
C PHE A 300 7.78 7.48 12.22
N SER A 301 8.26 6.24 12.39
CA SER A 301 9.52 5.82 11.78
C SER A 301 9.29 5.49 10.31
N ALA A 302 8.90 6.52 9.57
CA ALA A 302 9.04 6.62 8.13
C ALA A 302 10.51 6.39 7.78
N ARG A 303 10.77 5.59 6.74
CA ARG A 303 12.14 5.35 6.28
C ARG A 303 12.80 6.69 5.96
N LYS A 304 13.97 6.93 6.56
CA LYS A 304 14.73 8.15 6.30
C LYS A 304 15.45 7.99 4.97
N LEU A 305 14.89 8.58 3.93
CA LEU A 305 15.43 8.57 2.57
C LEU A 305 16.54 9.63 2.42
N PRO A 306 17.83 9.27 2.32
CA PRO A 306 18.92 10.25 2.30
C PRO A 306 18.85 11.18 1.08
N TRP A 307 18.53 10.64 -0.10
CA TRP A 307 18.34 11.45 -1.32
C TRP A 307 17.19 12.44 -1.17
N LEU A 308 16.08 12.05 -0.51
CA LEU A 308 14.93 12.92 -0.32
C LEU A 308 15.27 14.04 0.64
N GLN A 309 16.02 13.75 1.71
CA GLN A 309 16.53 14.76 2.62
C GLN A 309 17.49 15.72 1.91
N GLN A 310 18.36 15.20 1.03
CA GLN A 310 19.25 16.05 0.25
C GLN A 310 18.48 16.92 -0.74
N ALA A 311 17.57 16.34 -1.52
CA ALA A 311 16.74 17.04 -2.49
C ALA A 311 15.87 18.12 -1.83
N SER A 312 15.20 17.78 -0.73
CA SER A 312 14.40 18.72 0.04
C SER A 312 15.23 19.84 0.67
N ARG A 313 16.47 19.60 1.10
CA ARG A 313 17.41 20.66 1.54
C ARG A 313 17.76 21.60 0.40
N SER A 314 18.03 21.08 -0.79
CA SER A 314 18.33 21.90 -1.98
C SER A 314 17.12 22.74 -2.39
N VAL A 315 15.92 22.14 -2.47
CA VAL A 315 14.67 22.85 -2.75
C VAL A 315 14.39 23.90 -1.67
N TRP A 316 14.64 23.58 -0.40
CA TRP A 316 14.50 24.51 0.71
C TRP A 316 15.46 25.70 0.62
N HIS A 317 16.69 25.48 0.17
CA HIS A 317 17.65 26.55 -0.06
C HIS A 317 17.13 27.52 -1.12
N VAL A 318 16.69 27.01 -2.27
CA VAL A 318 16.07 27.80 -3.36
C VAL A 318 14.83 28.54 -2.88
N TRP A 319 13.96 27.87 -2.11
CA TRP A 319 12.76 28.49 -1.53
C TRP A 319 13.13 29.67 -0.65
N LYS A 320 14.11 29.49 0.26
CA LYS A 320 14.57 30.56 1.16
C LYS A 320 15.18 31.72 0.38
N THR A 321 16.05 31.46 -0.59
CA THR A 321 16.79 32.51 -1.29
C THR A 321 15.93 33.30 -2.27
N HIS A 322 15.06 32.62 -3.01
CA HIS A 322 14.34 33.22 -4.14
C HIS A 322 12.83 33.35 -3.92
N ILE A 323 12.17 32.36 -3.31
CA ILE A 323 10.70 32.29 -3.30
C ILE A 323 10.10 33.00 -2.08
N SER A 324 10.72 32.85 -0.92
CA SER A 324 10.19 33.35 0.36
C SER A 324 10.06 34.87 0.43
N LYS A 325 10.80 35.61 -0.42
CA LYS A 325 10.70 37.07 -0.53
C LYS A 325 9.48 37.53 -1.33
N THR A 326 9.00 36.69 -2.24
CA THR A 326 7.85 36.96 -3.13
C THR A 326 6.55 36.36 -2.62
N VAL A 327 6.62 35.22 -1.93
CA VAL A 327 5.47 34.48 -1.45
C VAL A 327 5.34 34.72 0.05
N GLY A 328 4.25 35.38 0.49
CA GLY A 328 3.98 35.75 1.89
C GLY A 328 3.68 34.58 2.84
N VAL A 329 4.29 33.42 2.63
CA VAL A 329 4.13 32.23 3.48
C VAL A 329 5.13 32.29 4.63
N PRO A 330 4.68 32.17 5.90
CA PRO A 330 5.57 32.16 7.05
C PRO A 330 6.62 31.05 6.96
N ALA A 331 7.87 31.37 7.30
CA ALA A 331 8.99 30.41 7.28
C ALA A 331 8.77 29.21 8.22
N ALA A 332 7.93 29.36 9.25
CA ALA A 332 7.50 28.26 10.11
C ALA A 332 6.63 27.26 9.34
N SER A 333 5.58 27.73 8.65
CA SER A 333 4.68 26.89 7.85
C SER A 333 5.42 26.13 6.75
N ALA A 334 6.37 26.77 6.08
CA ALA A 334 7.16 26.14 5.04
C ALA A 334 8.13 25.05 5.59
N ARG A 335 8.68 25.24 6.80
CA ARG A 335 9.44 24.19 7.50
C ARG A 335 8.56 23.01 7.90
N THR A 336 7.37 23.29 8.43
CA THR A 336 6.41 22.24 8.79
C THR A 336 5.98 21.44 7.56
N TYR A 337 5.69 22.10 6.44
CA TYR A 337 5.41 21.44 5.17
C TYR A 337 6.54 20.51 4.75
N ARG A 338 7.78 21.02 4.76
CA ARG A 338 8.97 20.23 4.42
C ARG A 338 9.10 18.99 5.30
N ARG A 339 8.94 19.12 6.61
CA ARG A 339 9.00 17.97 7.52
C ARG A 339 7.91 16.96 7.18
N ARG A 340 6.68 17.41 6.97
CA ARG A 340 5.54 16.54 6.66
C ARG A 340 5.68 15.82 5.33
N ILE A 341 6.21 16.46 4.29
CA ILE A 341 6.42 15.77 3.00
C ILE A 341 7.55 14.74 3.11
N GLU A 342 8.60 15.02 3.88
CA GLU A 342 9.66 14.05 4.18
C GLU A 342 9.08 12.82 4.92
N THR A 343 8.27 13.04 5.97
CA THR A 343 7.57 11.97 6.71
C THR A 343 6.59 11.20 5.82
N GLN A 344 5.76 11.90 5.04
CA GLN A 344 4.76 11.31 4.15
C GLN A 344 5.42 10.39 3.12
N LEU A 345 6.45 10.88 2.42
CA LEU A 345 7.11 10.10 1.37
C LEU A 345 7.90 8.94 1.96
N GLY A 346 8.55 9.11 3.12
CA GLY A 346 9.20 7.99 3.81
C GLY A 346 8.20 6.94 4.34
N PHE A 347 6.98 7.36 4.69
CA PHE A 347 5.90 6.44 5.04
C PHE A 347 5.39 5.68 3.81
N MET A 348 5.08 6.41 2.73
CA MET A 348 4.67 5.84 1.44
C MET A 348 5.71 4.85 0.90
N ASP A 349 6.99 5.16 1.08
CA ASP A 349 8.10 4.29 0.71
C ASP A 349 8.12 2.96 1.47
N GLY A 350 8.00 3.00 2.80
CA GLY A 350 7.87 1.78 3.60
C GLY A 350 6.64 0.95 3.18
N VAL A 351 5.50 1.59 2.96
CA VAL A 351 4.28 0.90 2.52
C VAL A 351 4.47 0.26 1.13
N ALA A 352 5.21 0.93 0.23
CA ALA A 352 5.46 0.46 -1.13
C ALA A 352 6.41 -0.74 -1.18
N PHE A 353 7.57 -0.65 -0.51
CA PHE A 353 8.71 -1.51 -0.79
C PHE A 353 9.13 -2.44 0.34
N GLY A 354 8.53 -2.35 1.53
CA GLY A 354 8.69 -3.37 2.55
C GLY A 354 8.48 -2.89 3.98
N PRO A 355 8.25 -3.84 4.89
CA PRO A 355 7.85 -3.52 6.25
C PRO A 355 8.94 -2.76 7.01
N THR A 356 8.51 -2.12 8.10
CA THR A 356 9.36 -1.33 8.99
C THR A 356 9.63 -2.00 10.33
N GLY A 357 8.87 -3.02 10.72
CA GLY A 357 9.06 -3.73 11.98
C GLY A 357 8.34 -5.07 12.03
N TRP A 358 8.60 -5.85 13.09
CA TRP A 358 8.16 -7.25 13.19
C TRP A 358 6.64 -7.43 13.29
N HIS A 359 5.89 -6.35 13.62
CA HIS A 359 4.43 -6.36 13.57
C HIS A 359 3.89 -6.75 12.20
N ALA A 360 4.68 -6.54 11.14
CA ALA A 360 4.30 -6.83 9.77
C ALA A 360 3.95 -8.29 9.51
N HIS A 361 4.49 -9.24 10.31
CA HIS A 361 4.13 -10.65 10.23
C HIS A 361 2.80 -10.99 10.93
N LEU A 362 2.27 -10.09 11.76
CA LEU A 362 0.99 -10.27 12.46
C LEU A 362 -0.19 -9.77 11.61
N LEU A 363 0.00 -8.70 10.83
CA LEU A 363 -1.04 -8.08 10.02
C LEU A 363 -1.76 -9.04 9.04
N PRO A 364 -1.08 -9.98 8.33
CA PRO A 364 -1.75 -10.90 7.41
C PRO A 364 -2.76 -11.83 8.08
N TYR A 365 -2.65 -12.01 9.39
CA TYR A 365 -3.57 -12.83 10.20
C TYR A 365 -4.73 -12.02 10.79
N ASN A 366 -4.93 -10.79 10.32
CA ASN A 366 -5.87 -9.80 10.87
C ASN A 366 -5.59 -9.48 12.35
N ILE A 367 -4.32 -9.53 12.76
CA ILE A 367 -3.87 -9.07 14.06
C ILE A 367 -3.36 -7.64 13.92
N HIS A 368 -4.13 -6.68 14.40
CA HIS A 368 -3.72 -5.27 14.35
C HIS A 368 -2.62 -5.01 15.38
N ALA A 369 -1.39 -4.85 14.90
CA ALA A 369 -0.23 -4.66 15.75
C ALA A 369 0.71 -3.57 15.25
N VAL A 370 1.40 -2.92 16.19
CA VAL A 370 2.33 -1.82 15.95
C VAL A 370 3.66 -2.15 16.64
N SER A 371 4.79 -1.90 15.97
CA SER A 371 6.10 -2.00 16.63
C SER A 371 6.54 -0.67 17.21
N ILE A 372 7.05 -0.72 18.44
CA ILE A 372 7.59 0.42 19.20
C ILE A 372 9.10 0.24 19.28
N ASP A 373 9.83 1.25 18.79
CA ASP A 373 11.27 1.35 18.87
C ASP A 373 11.69 2.74 19.40
N PHE A 374 12.97 2.95 19.66
CA PHE A 374 13.50 4.21 20.17
C PHE A 374 14.35 4.96 19.14
N GLY A 375 14.26 6.29 19.19
CA GLY A 375 15.21 7.20 18.56
C GLY A 375 16.26 7.64 19.57
N TYR A 376 17.52 7.29 19.31
CA TYR A 376 18.66 7.68 20.15
C TYR A 376 19.39 8.89 19.58
N ALA A 377 19.85 9.80 20.44
CA ALA A 377 20.76 10.87 20.06
C ALA A 377 21.81 11.15 21.15
N GLY A 378 22.98 11.65 20.75
CA GLY A 378 24.03 12.09 21.70
C GLY A 378 23.80 13.48 22.28
N ARG A 379 22.54 13.88 22.48
CA ARG A 379 22.15 15.13 23.14
C ARG A 379 21.35 14.77 24.38
N GLU A 380 21.36 15.62 25.40
CA GLU A 380 20.50 15.43 26.58
C GLU A 380 19.03 15.37 26.14
N SER A 381 18.33 14.33 26.57
CA SER A 381 16.89 14.17 26.38
C SER A 381 16.10 14.94 27.43
N ARG A 382 14.85 15.30 27.11
CA ARG A 382 13.95 15.97 28.07
C ARG A 382 13.59 15.10 29.27
N LEU A 383 13.52 13.79 29.05
CA LEU A 383 13.22 12.78 30.06
C LEU A 383 14.47 11.93 30.28
N SER A 384 14.76 11.53 31.52
CA SER A 384 15.81 10.53 31.73
C SER A 384 15.42 9.21 31.06
N ASN A 385 16.41 8.40 30.66
CA ASN A 385 16.14 7.09 30.03
C ASN A 385 15.23 6.21 30.90
N GLU A 386 15.38 6.29 32.22
CA GLU A 386 14.49 5.64 33.19
C GLU A 386 13.04 6.12 33.14
N GLN A 387 12.83 7.44 33.15
CA GLN A 387 11.50 8.04 33.03
C GLN A 387 10.84 7.67 31.70
N PHE A 388 11.63 7.65 30.63
CA PHE A 388 11.19 7.30 29.29
C PHE A 388 10.74 5.83 29.21
N ILE A 389 11.57 4.89 29.65
CA ILE A 389 11.25 3.45 29.67
C ILE A 389 10.03 3.18 30.57
N SER A 390 9.96 3.83 31.73
CA SER A 390 8.79 3.75 32.61
C SER A 390 7.52 4.29 31.93
N GLY A 391 7.63 5.38 31.16
CA GLY A 391 6.56 5.91 30.32
C GLY A 391 6.10 4.91 29.27
N VAL A 392 7.02 4.24 28.57
CA VAL A 392 6.70 3.19 27.59
C VAL A 392 5.98 2.01 28.24
N GLY A 393 6.38 1.60 29.45
CA GLY A 393 5.64 0.58 30.22
C GLY A 393 4.20 0.98 30.51
N ARG A 394 3.97 2.26 30.88
CA ARG A 394 2.63 2.82 31.11
C ARG A 394 1.80 2.85 29.83
N VAL A 395 2.37 3.34 28.73
CA VAL A 395 1.74 3.34 27.40
C VAL A 395 1.35 1.93 26.97
N THR A 396 2.25 0.96 27.13
CA THR A 396 1.99 -0.45 26.77
C THR A 396 0.77 -0.99 27.54
N ALA A 397 0.74 -0.86 28.87
CA ALA A 397 -0.38 -1.41 29.62
C ALA A 397 -1.70 -0.66 29.44
N LEU A 398 -1.66 0.68 29.29
CA LEU A 398 -2.86 1.46 28.98
C LEU A 398 -3.39 1.14 27.58
N THR A 399 -2.52 0.78 26.64
CA THR A 399 -2.93 0.26 25.32
C THR A 399 -3.61 -1.10 25.47
N PHE A 400 -3.06 -2.00 26.31
CA PHE A 400 -3.66 -3.31 26.59
C PHE A 400 -5.01 -3.17 27.30
N ARG A 401 -5.16 -2.19 28.17
CA ARG A 401 -6.46 -1.81 28.75
C ARG A 401 -7.46 -1.36 27.68
N SER A 402 -7.02 -0.49 26.78
CA SER A 402 -7.86 -0.02 25.67
C SER A 402 -8.30 -1.18 24.76
N LEU A 403 -7.38 -2.10 24.44
CA LEU A 403 -7.67 -3.31 23.65
C LEU A 403 -8.56 -4.32 24.40
N SER A 404 -8.43 -4.40 25.73
CA SER A 404 -9.27 -5.27 26.56
C SER A 404 -10.73 -4.81 26.55
N ASN A 405 -10.96 -3.50 26.51
CA ASN A 405 -12.29 -2.90 26.47
C ASN A 405 -13.03 -3.10 25.14
N LEU A 406 -12.32 -3.47 24.07
CA LEU A 406 -12.97 -3.73 22.78
C LEU A 406 -13.96 -4.89 22.90
N GLU A 407 -15.22 -4.66 22.55
CA GLU A 407 -16.26 -5.70 22.55
C GLU A 407 -16.22 -6.55 21.28
N GLU A 408 -15.74 -5.97 20.18
CA GLU A 408 -15.58 -6.61 18.89
C GLU A 408 -14.16 -6.38 18.34
N LYS A 409 -13.80 -7.12 17.28
CA LYS A 409 -12.58 -6.81 16.53
C LYS A 409 -12.67 -5.42 15.92
N PHE A 410 -11.52 -4.85 15.57
CA PHE A 410 -11.45 -3.61 14.81
C PHE A 410 -12.26 -3.69 13.51
N HIS A 411 -13.39 -2.97 13.42
CA HIS A 411 -14.29 -3.02 12.26
C HIS A 411 -14.63 -1.64 11.67
N GLN A 412 -14.55 -0.55 12.45
CA GLN A 412 -15.01 0.78 12.00
C GLN A 412 -13.91 1.73 11.50
N SER A 413 -12.63 1.45 11.79
CA SER A 413 -11.55 2.39 11.49
C SER A 413 -10.91 2.19 10.10
N TYR A 414 -10.21 3.23 9.61
CA TYR A 414 -9.52 3.17 8.32
C TYR A 414 -8.32 2.20 8.34
N PHE A 415 -8.33 1.24 7.41
CA PHE A 415 -7.22 0.30 7.17
C PHE A 415 -6.25 0.76 6.07
N LEU A 416 -6.61 1.82 5.34
CA LEU A 416 -5.88 2.32 4.19
C LEU A 416 -5.73 3.84 4.31
N TYR A 417 -4.54 4.28 4.71
CA TYR A 417 -4.22 5.67 4.98
C TYR A 417 -2.76 6.00 4.69
N VAL A 418 -2.47 7.28 4.49
CA VAL A 418 -1.10 7.83 4.47
C VAL A 418 -0.95 8.81 5.63
N LEU A 419 0.20 8.80 6.32
CA LEU A 419 0.46 9.66 7.49
C LEU A 419 1.48 10.76 7.15
N PRO A 420 1.05 12.02 6.91
CA PRO A 420 1.97 13.14 6.75
C PRO A 420 2.57 13.63 8.06
N ASP A 421 1.92 13.37 9.19
CA ASP A 421 2.33 13.79 10.54
C ASP A 421 1.66 12.90 11.59
N VAL A 422 2.12 12.92 12.83
CA VAL A 422 1.57 12.14 13.97
C VAL A 422 0.12 12.44 14.34
N GLN A 423 -0.43 13.51 13.80
CA GLN A 423 -1.81 13.95 14.03
C GLN A 423 -2.63 14.07 12.75
N LEU A 424 -2.04 13.72 11.60
CA LEU A 424 -2.68 13.92 10.30
C LEU A 424 -2.71 12.61 9.54
N PHE A 425 -3.83 12.36 8.88
CA PHE A 425 -3.95 11.23 7.99
C PHE A 425 -4.67 11.62 6.69
N VAL A 426 -4.33 10.89 5.63
CA VAL A 426 -4.95 10.98 4.31
C VAL A 426 -5.69 9.67 4.09
N SER A 427 -7.03 9.72 3.98
CA SER A 427 -7.85 8.54 3.73
C SER A 427 -7.76 8.08 2.27
N ILE A 428 -8.12 6.81 2.00
CA ILE A 428 -8.23 6.27 0.64
C ILE A 428 -9.03 7.14 -0.34
N GLY A 429 -10.14 7.73 0.09
CA GLY A 429 -10.97 8.58 -0.78
C GLY A 429 -10.27 9.86 -1.25
N GLU A 430 -9.20 10.28 -0.55
CA GLU A 430 -8.42 11.45 -0.90
C GLU A 430 -7.27 11.08 -1.84
N TYR A 431 -6.54 9.99 -1.56
CA TYR A 431 -5.39 9.61 -2.38
C TYR A 431 -5.74 8.76 -3.61
N SER A 432 -6.91 8.13 -3.69
CA SER A 432 -7.26 7.33 -4.88
C SER A 432 -7.37 8.19 -6.14
N GLY A 433 -7.76 9.45 -5.98
CA GLY A 433 -7.85 10.43 -7.08
C GLY A 433 -6.51 10.73 -7.73
N SER A 434 -5.43 10.86 -6.96
CA SER A 434 -4.09 11.12 -7.51
C SER A 434 -3.58 9.96 -8.35
N LEU A 435 -3.83 8.70 -7.95
CA LEU A 435 -3.48 7.53 -8.76
C LEU A 435 -4.24 7.52 -10.09
N ALA A 436 -5.56 7.74 -10.04
CA ALA A 436 -6.39 7.80 -11.25
C ALA A 436 -5.89 8.87 -12.23
N LEU A 437 -5.52 10.05 -11.73
CA LEU A 437 -4.97 11.13 -12.53
C LEU A 437 -3.60 10.79 -13.13
N VAL A 438 -2.69 10.18 -12.36
CA VAL A 438 -1.38 9.72 -12.86
C VAL A 438 -1.53 8.64 -13.94
N LEU A 439 -2.53 7.75 -13.86
CA LEU A 439 -2.80 6.71 -14.87
C LEU A 439 -3.60 7.23 -16.08
N SER A 440 -4.22 8.39 -15.97
CA SER A 440 -5.08 8.97 -17.01
C SER A 440 -4.41 9.20 -18.39
N PRO A 441 -3.10 9.51 -18.53
CA PRO A 441 -2.47 9.63 -19.85
C PRO A 441 -2.64 8.37 -20.69
N MET A 442 -2.43 7.20 -20.08
CA MET A 442 -2.58 5.90 -20.75
C MET A 442 -4.05 5.62 -21.10
N LEU A 443 -4.97 5.93 -20.18
CA LEU A 443 -6.41 5.74 -20.39
C LEU A 443 -6.97 6.65 -21.49
N LEU A 444 -6.59 7.93 -21.49
CA LEU A 444 -7.01 8.91 -22.50
C LEU A 444 -6.46 8.57 -23.88
N GLN A 445 -5.20 8.13 -23.95
CA GLN A 445 -4.60 7.65 -25.21
C GLN A 445 -5.31 6.40 -25.73
N PHE A 446 -5.65 5.46 -24.84
CA PHE A 446 -6.43 4.28 -25.19
C PHE A 446 -7.80 4.67 -25.76
N ILE A 447 -8.56 5.54 -25.09
CA ILE A 447 -9.89 5.99 -25.54
C ILE A 447 -9.80 6.71 -26.90
N SER A 448 -8.85 7.63 -27.03
CA SER A 448 -8.62 8.40 -28.26
C SER A 448 -8.33 7.51 -29.47
N LYS A 449 -7.45 6.53 -29.29
CA LYS A 449 -6.99 5.65 -30.39
C LYS A 449 -7.96 4.51 -30.68
N SER A 450 -8.59 3.93 -29.65
CA SER A 450 -9.63 2.91 -29.80
C SER A 450 -10.87 3.45 -30.51
N GLY A 451 -11.31 4.67 -30.17
CA GLY A 451 -12.50 5.29 -30.76
C GLY A 451 -12.39 5.64 -32.24
N ASN A 452 -11.16 5.77 -32.77
CA ASN A 452 -10.88 6.10 -34.17
C ASN A 452 -10.55 4.86 -35.04
N SER A 453 -10.67 3.64 -34.49
CA SER A 453 -10.36 2.41 -35.23
C SER A 453 -11.41 2.12 -36.32
N PRO A 454 -11.02 1.72 -37.54
CA PRO A 454 -11.95 1.41 -38.62
C PRO A 454 -12.89 0.26 -38.21
N LYS A 455 -14.20 0.46 -38.39
CA LYS A 455 -15.23 -0.55 -38.06
C LYS A 455 -15.25 -1.64 -39.14
N GLY A 456 -15.06 -2.92 -38.78
CA GLY A 456 -15.11 -4.06 -39.70
C GLY A 456 -14.37 -5.32 -39.21
N GLY A 457 -14.46 -6.43 -39.96
CA GLY A 457 -13.87 -7.74 -39.58
C GLY A 457 -12.33 -7.81 -39.58
N SER A 458 -11.63 -6.86 -40.20
CA SER A 458 -10.17 -6.71 -40.06
C SER A 458 -9.78 -6.20 -38.67
N SER A 459 -10.55 -5.27 -38.09
CA SER A 459 -10.29 -4.71 -36.76
C SER A 459 -10.37 -5.77 -35.65
N LEU A 460 -11.32 -6.70 -35.76
CA LEU A 460 -11.45 -7.81 -34.82
C LEU A 460 -10.21 -8.74 -34.84
N ARG A 461 -9.66 -9.00 -36.03
CA ARG A 461 -8.43 -9.82 -36.21
C ARG A 461 -7.18 -9.14 -35.66
N HIS A 462 -7.05 -7.83 -35.84
CA HIS A 462 -5.94 -7.06 -35.25
C HIS A 462 -6.01 -7.04 -33.72
N LEU A 463 -7.21 -6.90 -33.15
CA LEU A 463 -7.41 -6.93 -31.70
C LEU A 463 -7.15 -8.32 -31.11
N SER A 464 -7.62 -9.38 -31.75
CA SER A 464 -7.35 -10.75 -31.29
C SER A 464 -5.87 -11.10 -31.38
N GLY A 465 -5.18 -10.68 -32.44
CA GLY A 465 -3.74 -10.83 -32.57
C GLY A 465 -2.97 -10.07 -31.48
N ALA A 466 -3.35 -8.82 -31.19
CA ALA A 466 -2.77 -8.02 -30.12
C ALA A 466 -2.98 -8.67 -28.74
N LEU A 467 -4.19 -9.16 -28.45
CA LEU A 467 -4.49 -9.88 -27.22
C LEU A 467 -3.65 -11.16 -27.09
N CYS A 468 -3.47 -11.90 -28.18
CA CYS A 468 -2.61 -13.09 -28.20
C CYS A 468 -1.17 -12.73 -27.87
N VAL A 469 -0.58 -11.74 -28.56
CA VAL A 469 0.80 -11.28 -28.32
C VAL A 469 1.00 -10.81 -26.88
N VAL A 470 0.07 -10.02 -26.34
CA VAL A 470 0.12 -9.57 -24.94
C VAL A 470 0.01 -10.76 -23.98
N SER A 471 -0.90 -11.70 -24.23
CA SER A 471 -1.08 -12.88 -23.38
C SER A 471 0.16 -13.77 -23.37
N VAL A 472 0.77 -14.02 -24.54
CA VAL A 472 2.02 -14.78 -24.65
C VAL A 472 3.14 -14.09 -23.87
N ALA A 473 3.23 -12.76 -23.93
CA ALA A 473 4.22 -12.01 -23.16
C ALA A 473 4.00 -12.11 -21.65
N MET A 474 2.75 -12.05 -21.20
CA MET A 474 2.41 -12.23 -19.78
C MET A 474 2.69 -13.67 -19.30
N CYS A 475 2.43 -14.68 -20.14
CA CYS A 475 2.82 -16.07 -19.86
C CYS A 475 4.33 -16.23 -19.75
N LEU A 476 5.12 -15.54 -20.60
CA LEU A 476 6.57 -15.52 -20.46
C LEU A 476 7.00 -14.87 -19.14
N GLY A 477 6.37 -13.77 -18.75
CA GLY A 477 6.60 -13.14 -17.43
C GLY A 477 6.34 -14.10 -16.27
N PHE A 478 5.28 -14.91 -16.36
CA PHE A 478 4.98 -15.96 -15.39
C PHE A 478 6.06 -17.05 -15.34
N LEU A 479 6.56 -17.51 -16.49
CA LEU A 479 7.67 -18.44 -16.56
C LEU A 479 8.94 -17.84 -15.93
N VAL A 480 9.27 -16.58 -16.26
CA VAL A 480 10.41 -15.87 -15.66
C VAL A 480 10.24 -15.82 -14.14
N PHE A 481 9.09 -15.41 -13.63
CA PHE A 481 8.84 -15.34 -12.19
C PHE A 481 9.08 -16.68 -11.47
N HIS A 482 8.64 -17.80 -12.06
CA HIS A 482 8.76 -19.12 -11.45
C HIS A 482 10.19 -19.69 -11.55
N PHE A 483 10.84 -19.54 -12.70
CA PHE A 483 12.13 -20.18 -12.98
C PHE A 483 13.34 -19.30 -12.64
N LEU A 484 13.19 -17.97 -12.56
CA LEU A 484 14.29 -17.04 -12.29
C LEU A 484 14.95 -17.27 -10.92
N PRO A 485 14.22 -17.46 -9.80
CA PRO A 485 14.86 -17.74 -8.51
C PRO A 485 15.65 -19.06 -8.50
N PHE A 486 15.13 -20.10 -9.17
CA PHE A 486 15.82 -21.37 -9.33
C PHE A 486 17.08 -21.21 -10.18
N HIS A 487 16.97 -20.52 -11.31
CA HIS A 487 18.09 -20.26 -12.21
C HIS A 487 19.19 -19.44 -11.53
N LEU A 488 18.84 -18.42 -10.76
CA LEU A 488 19.82 -17.59 -10.06
C LEU A 488 20.51 -18.35 -8.92
N ARG A 489 19.80 -19.21 -8.20
CA ARG A 489 20.44 -20.12 -7.23
C ARG A 489 21.44 -21.04 -7.91
N LEU A 490 21.07 -21.60 -9.05
CA LEU A 490 21.94 -22.44 -9.87
C LEU A 490 23.17 -21.64 -10.33
N LEU A 491 22.96 -20.44 -10.88
CA LEU A 491 24.02 -19.54 -11.33
C LEU A 491 24.96 -19.11 -10.21
N TYR A 492 24.44 -18.83 -9.00
CA TYR A 492 25.24 -18.50 -7.84
C TYR A 492 26.09 -19.70 -7.39
N GLN A 493 25.53 -20.91 -7.39
CA GLN A 493 26.27 -22.14 -7.14
C GLN A 493 27.37 -22.38 -8.20
N PHE A 494 27.08 -22.11 -9.48
CA PHE A 494 28.07 -22.18 -10.56
C PHE A 494 29.14 -21.09 -10.47
N GLN A 495 28.79 -19.84 -10.10
CA GLN A 495 29.74 -18.75 -9.93
C GLN A 495 30.75 -19.07 -8.82
N ALA A 496 30.27 -19.62 -7.70
CA ALA A 496 31.12 -20.10 -6.61
C ALA A 496 32.08 -21.22 -7.03
N GLN A 497 31.77 -21.95 -8.11
CA GLN A 497 32.61 -23.03 -8.64
C GLN A 497 33.55 -22.61 -9.78
N PHE A 498 33.23 -21.56 -10.54
CA PHE A 498 33.90 -21.28 -11.82
C PHE A 498 34.41 -19.84 -12.02
N GLU A 499 34.40 -18.96 -11.00
CA GLU A 499 34.96 -17.60 -11.06
C GLU A 499 34.51 -16.75 -12.28
N TYR A 500 33.28 -16.93 -12.77
CA TYR A 500 32.80 -16.14 -13.90
C TYR A 500 32.62 -14.66 -13.53
N SER A 501 33.13 -13.77 -14.40
CA SER A 501 32.89 -12.31 -14.31
C SER A 501 31.41 -11.97 -14.53
N ILE A 502 30.88 -11.05 -13.71
CA ILE A 502 29.53 -10.46 -13.80
C ILE A 502 29.19 -10.01 -15.24
N GLN A 503 30.19 -9.60 -16.01
CA GLN A 503 30.04 -9.14 -17.40
C GLN A 503 29.49 -10.23 -18.34
N HIS A 504 29.87 -11.50 -18.15
CA HIS A 504 29.39 -12.60 -18.99
C HIS A 504 27.92 -12.92 -18.72
N MET A 505 27.48 -12.82 -17.47
CA MET A 505 26.08 -13.03 -17.09
C MET A 505 25.16 -11.94 -17.67
N VAL A 506 25.62 -10.70 -17.67
CA VAL A 506 24.93 -9.59 -18.33
C VAL A 506 24.84 -9.84 -19.84
N GLY A 507 25.92 -10.27 -20.48
CA GLY A 507 25.94 -10.61 -21.90
C GLY A 507 24.93 -11.70 -22.29
N ILE A 508 24.85 -12.78 -21.52
CA ILE A 508 23.87 -13.87 -21.72
C ILE A 508 22.45 -13.35 -21.54
N SER A 509 22.19 -12.54 -20.50
CA SER A 509 20.87 -11.96 -20.23
C SER A 509 20.40 -11.07 -21.38
N VAL A 510 21.29 -10.24 -21.95
CA VAL A 510 20.99 -9.41 -23.11
C VAL A 510 20.69 -10.27 -24.35
N ALA A 511 21.48 -11.33 -24.61
CA ALA A 511 21.23 -12.24 -25.72
C ALA A 511 19.87 -12.93 -25.62
N VAL A 512 19.49 -13.39 -24.41
CA VAL A 512 18.17 -13.99 -24.15
C VAL A 512 17.04 -12.99 -24.44
N LEU A 513 17.19 -11.72 -24.03
CA LEU A 513 16.19 -10.68 -24.32
C LEU A 513 16.01 -10.46 -25.83
N PHE A 514 17.08 -10.49 -26.64
CA PHE A 514 16.98 -10.40 -28.10
C PHE A 514 16.30 -11.62 -28.73
N VAL A 515 16.58 -12.83 -28.24
CA VAL A 515 15.90 -14.06 -28.70
C VAL A 515 14.41 -14.00 -28.40
N VAL A 516 14.05 -13.59 -27.18
CA VAL A 516 12.66 -13.39 -26.75
C VAL A 516 11.97 -12.34 -27.65
N GLN A 517 12.65 -11.25 -27.97
CA GLN A 517 12.11 -10.23 -28.86
C GLN A 517 11.87 -10.75 -30.29
N ALA A 518 12.79 -11.55 -30.83
CA ALA A 518 12.61 -12.20 -32.14
C ALA A 518 11.43 -13.18 -32.13
N PHE A 519 11.21 -13.90 -31.03
CA PHE A 519 10.04 -14.76 -30.85
C PHE A 519 8.73 -13.97 -30.89
N PHE A 520 8.62 -12.84 -30.20
CA PHE A 520 7.41 -12.00 -30.27
C PHE A 520 7.14 -11.47 -31.68
N GLN A 521 8.18 -11.14 -32.44
CA GLN A 521 8.03 -10.76 -33.85
C GLN A 521 7.48 -11.92 -34.69
N MET A 522 8.00 -13.14 -34.50
CA MET A 522 7.49 -14.33 -35.18
C MET A 522 6.02 -14.57 -34.84
N VAL A 523 5.63 -14.50 -33.56
CA VAL A 523 4.23 -14.65 -33.14
C VAL A 523 3.35 -13.58 -33.77
N ALA A 524 3.78 -12.31 -33.77
CA ALA A 524 3.03 -11.22 -34.38
C ALA A 524 2.81 -11.44 -35.90
N ARG A 525 3.81 -11.98 -36.61
CA ARG A 525 3.74 -12.30 -38.05
C ARG A 525 2.75 -13.42 -38.38
N VAL A 526 2.59 -14.41 -37.51
CA VAL A 526 1.64 -15.51 -37.72
C VAL A 526 0.19 -15.00 -37.80
N PHE A 527 -0.13 -13.93 -37.07
CA PHE A 527 -1.51 -13.47 -36.95
C PHE A 527 -1.91 -12.38 -37.96
N VAL A 528 -0.99 -11.65 -38.61
CA VAL A 528 -1.34 -10.49 -39.47
C VAL A 528 -0.31 -10.18 -40.57
N ASP A 529 -0.80 -9.86 -41.79
CA ASP A 529 -0.03 -9.53 -43.01
C ASP A 529 0.66 -8.14 -43.03
N ARG A 530 0.25 -7.21 -42.15
CA ARG A 530 0.85 -5.86 -41.99
C ARG A 530 1.30 -5.61 -40.55
N GLU A 531 2.62 -5.69 -40.32
CA GLU A 531 3.26 -5.55 -39.00
C GLU A 531 2.86 -4.25 -38.26
N SER A 532 2.81 -3.09 -38.93
CA SER A 532 2.60 -1.79 -38.26
C SER A 532 1.24 -1.65 -37.56
N SER A 533 0.17 -2.17 -38.16
CA SER A 533 -1.19 -2.10 -37.61
C SER A 533 -1.37 -2.92 -36.32
N VAL A 534 -0.63 -4.02 -36.18
CA VAL A 534 -0.67 -4.88 -34.99
C VAL A 534 0.03 -4.23 -33.83
N TRP A 535 1.22 -3.67 -34.04
CA TRP A 535 1.98 -3.04 -32.96
C TRP A 535 1.27 -1.82 -32.37
N GLN A 536 0.48 -1.09 -33.18
CA GLN A 536 -0.44 -0.07 -32.67
C GLN A 536 -1.53 -0.67 -31.77
N SER A 537 -2.14 -1.78 -32.19
CA SER A 537 -3.16 -2.49 -31.41
C SER A 537 -2.58 -3.08 -30.11
N VAL A 538 -1.37 -3.65 -30.16
CA VAL A 538 -0.61 -4.14 -29.00
C VAL A 538 -0.36 -3.00 -28.01
N LYS A 539 0.06 -1.82 -28.48
CA LYS A 539 0.23 -0.65 -27.62
C LYS A 539 -1.07 -0.31 -26.87
N TRP A 540 -2.21 -0.31 -27.56
CA TRP A 540 -3.49 0.04 -26.93
C TRP A 540 -3.93 -0.97 -25.87
N VAL A 541 -3.85 -2.26 -26.19
CA VAL A 541 -4.14 -3.34 -25.24
C VAL A 541 -3.19 -3.27 -24.06
N LEU A 542 -1.88 -3.06 -24.30
CA LEU A 542 -0.88 -2.93 -23.26
C LEU A 542 -1.18 -1.77 -22.31
N MET A 543 -1.56 -0.60 -22.84
CA MET A 543 -1.93 0.54 -22.00
C MET A 543 -3.14 0.22 -21.10
N LEU A 544 -4.17 -0.42 -21.64
CA LEU A 544 -5.35 -0.81 -20.87
C LEU A 544 -4.99 -1.82 -19.76
N VAL A 545 -4.22 -2.85 -20.10
CA VAL A 545 -3.77 -3.87 -19.13
C VAL A 545 -2.96 -3.21 -18.01
N LEU A 546 -2.02 -2.33 -18.34
CA LEU A 546 -1.22 -1.63 -17.35
C LEU A 546 -2.05 -0.72 -16.44
N VAL A 547 -3.04 0.01 -16.98
CA VAL A 547 -3.97 0.81 -16.16
C VAL A 547 -4.75 -0.08 -15.19
N LEU A 548 -5.29 -1.21 -15.66
CA LEU A 548 -6.03 -2.15 -14.82
C LEU A 548 -5.15 -2.76 -13.73
N VAL A 549 -3.95 -3.22 -14.08
CA VAL A 549 -2.99 -3.79 -13.13
C VAL A 549 -2.60 -2.77 -12.06
N HIS A 550 -2.27 -1.53 -12.42
CA HIS A 550 -1.94 -0.50 -11.44
C HIS A 550 -3.14 -0.09 -10.58
N ALA A 551 -4.36 -0.08 -11.13
CA ALA A 551 -5.56 0.17 -10.36
C ALA A 551 -5.79 -0.93 -9.32
N LEU A 552 -5.65 -2.21 -9.70
CA LEU A 552 -5.76 -3.36 -8.80
C LEU A 552 -4.69 -3.35 -7.72
N ILE A 553 -3.42 -3.13 -8.09
CA ILE A 553 -2.34 -3.00 -7.10
C ILE A 553 -2.60 -1.80 -6.20
N GLY A 554 -3.10 -0.69 -6.73
CA GLY A 554 -3.41 0.52 -5.98
C GLY A 554 -4.48 0.36 -4.91
N MET A 555 -5.36 -0.65 -5.02
CA MET A 555 -6.35 -0.97 -3.99
C MET A 555 -5.71 -1.52 -2.71
N PHE A 556 -4.61 -2.26 -2.83
CA PHE A 556 -3.93 -2.89 -1.69
C PHE A 556 -2.64 -2.16 -1.30
N ASN A 557 -1.88 -1.69 -2.29
CA ASN A 557 -0.62 -0.96 -2.13
C ASN A 557 -0.60 0.28 -3.05
N TYR A 558 -1.34 1.31 -2.63
CA TYR A 558 -1.40 2.58 -3.34
C TYR A 558 -0.03 3.22 -3.58
N PRO A 559 0.87 3.36 -2.59
CA PRO A 559 2.16 4.00 -2.80
C PRO A 559 2.99 3.32 -3.87
N PHE A 560 3.01 1.99 -3.88
CA PHE A 560 3.70 1.22 -4.91
C PHE A 560 3.11 1.49 -6.31
N ALA A 561 1.79 1.39 -6.46
CA ALA A 561 1.12 1.67 -7.73
C ALA A 561 1.33 3.12 -8.20
N PHE A 562 1.33 4.08 -7.28
CA PHE A 562 1.56 5.49 -7.57
C PHE A 562 3.01 5.73 -8.04
N PHE A 563 4.02 5.21 -7.34
CA PHE A 563 5.42 5.36 -7.75
C PHE A 563 5.70 4.70 -9.11
N CYS A 564 5.20 3.48 -9.33
CA CYS A 564 5.31 2.82 -10.64
C CYS A 564 4.55 3.60 -11.72
N GLY A 565 3.33 4.06 -11.43
CA GLY A 565 2.51 4.86 -12.33
C GLY A 565 3.17 6.17 -12.74
N CYS A 566 3.81 6.88 -11.81
CA CYS A 566 4.53 8.13 -12.09
C CYS A 566 5.63 7.94 -13.15
N VAL A 567 6.36 6.84 -13.10
CA VAL A 567 7.44 6.55 -14.05
C VAL A 567 6.87 6.01 -15.38
N LEU A 568 5.96 5.05 -15.29
CA LEU A 568 5.55 4.24 -16.44
C LEU A 568 4.42 4.89 -17.26
N SER A 569 3.51 5.61 -16.62
CA SER A 569 2.36 6.23 -17.30
C SER A 569 2.74 7.18 -18.43
N PRO A 570 3.59 8.20 -18.22
CA PRO A 570 4.00 9.08 -19.30
C PRO A 570 4.72 8.31 -20.41
N PHE A 571 5.61 7.37 -20.05
CA PHE A 571 6.38 6.56 -20.99
C PHE A 571 5.47 5.77 -21.94
N TYR A 572 4.59 4.91 -21.41
CA TYR A 572 3.71 4.07 -22.24
C TYR A 572 2.62 4.85 -22.97
N ALA A 573 2.17 5.98 -22.43
CA ALA A 573 1.23 6.85 -23.12
C ALA A 573 1.85 7.44 -24.41
N THR A 574 3.10 7.88 -24.35
CA THR A 574 3.74 8.62 -25.46
C THR A 574 4.60 7.77 -26.40
N ILE A 575 5.02 6.57 -25.99
CA ILE A 575 5.89 5.70 -26.79
C ILE A 575 5.32 5.43 -28.19
N GLY A 576 6.16 5.42 -29.22
CA GLY A 576 5.72 5.11 -30.58
C GLY A 576 6.90 5.05 -31.53
N GLY A 577 6.67 4.56 -32.75
CA GLY A 577 7.64 4.64 -33.82
C GLY A 577 7.67 6.01 -34.49
N GLY A 578 8.32 6.06 -35.66
CA GLY A 578 8.51 7.27 -36.46
C GLY A 578 9.95 7.38 -36.96
N ASN A 579 10.38 8.62 -37.23
CA ASN A 579 11.71 8.91 -37.77
C ASN A 579 12.84 8.36 -36.87
N PRO A 580 14.02 8.05 -37.45
CA PRO A 580 15.14 7.44 -36.72
C PRO A 580 15.55 8.21 -35.45
N LEU A 581 15.50 9.54 -35.48
CA LEU A 581 15.78 10.37 -34.29
C LEU A 581 14.76 10.12 -33.16
N LYS A 582 13.46 10.02 -33.48
CA LYS A 582 12.43 9.70 -32.48
C LYS A 582 12.62 8.30 -31.92
N ARG A 583 12.94 7.31 -32.78
CA ARG A 583 13.27 5.95 -32.34
C ARG A 583 14.46 5.94 -31.40
N LEU A 584 15.53 6.68 -31.70
CA LEU A 584 16.72 6.79 -30.84
C LEU A 584 16.38 7.39 -29.46
N ILE A 585 15.58 8.46 -29.43
CA ILE A 585 15.12 9.08 -28.17
C ILE A 585 14.30 8.06 -27.36
N TRP A 586 13.38 7.35 -28.00
CA TRP A 586 12.58 6.32 -27.30
C TRP A 586 13.41 5.14 -26.84
N MET A 587 14.43 4.71 -27.60
CA MET A 587 15.36 3.68 -27.16
C MET A 587 16.18 4.12 -25.95
N PHE A 588 16.63 5.39 -25.92
CA PHE A 588 17.31 5.95 -24.75
C PHE A 588 16.38 5.97 -23.52
N LEU A 589 15.15 6.45 -23.68
CA LEU A 589 14.14 6.44 -22.62
C LEU A 589 13.75 5.02 -22.19
N TRP A 590 13.71 4.07 -23.11
CA TRP A 590 13.46 2.64 -22.84
C TRP A 590 14.56 2.07 -21.95
N VAL A 591 15.84 2.38 -22.20
CA VAL A 591 16.94 1.98 -21.32
C VAL A 591 16.78 2.62 -19.92
N LEU A 592 16.41 3.90 -19.85
CA LEU A 592 16.21 4.61 -18.59
C LEU A 592 15.02 4.10 -17.77
N THR A 593 13.98 3.59 -18.43
CA THR A 593 12.80 3.00 -17.77
C THR A 593 12.90 1.49 -17.61
N SER A 594 14.05 0.88 -17.92
CA SER A 594 14.24 -0.57 -17.86
C SER A 594 14.27 -1.10 -16.42
N VAL A 595 14.26 -2.43 -16.30
CA VAL A 595 14.38 -3.16 -15.04
C VAL A 595 15.65 -2.77 -14.27
N ALA A 596 16.72 -2.38 -14.96
CA ALA A 596 18.01 -2.11 -14.33
C ALA A 596 17.95 -0.94 -13.33
N PRO A 597 17.41 0.25 -13.66
CA PRO A 597 17.15 1.28 -12.65
C PRO A 597 16.25 0.84 -11.48
N PHE A 598 15.23 0.00 -11.74
CA PHE A 598 14.36 -0.54 -10.68
C PHE A 598 15.07 -1.52 -9.74
N VAL A 599 16.07 -2.27 -10.24
CA VAL A 599 16.81 -3.30 -9.47
C VAL A 599 18.10 -2.74 -8.86
N PHE A 600 18.78 -1.79 -9.52
CA PHE A 600 20.09 -1.29 -9.09
C PHE A 600 20.04 0.11 -8.47
N LEU A 601 19.08 0.96 -8.87
CA LEU A 601 18.98 2.35 -8.41
C LEU A 601 17.92 2.51 -7.32
N LEU A 602 16.74 1.91 -7.51
CA LEU A 602 15.62 2.02 -6.57
C LEU A 602 16.00 1.53 -5.16
N PRO A 603 16.65 0.36 -4.99
CA PRO A 603 17.12 -0.08 -3.66
C PRO A 603 18.07 0.89 -2.99
N ARG A 604 19.00 1.49 -3.75
CA ARG A 604 20.01 2.44 -3.23
C ARG A 604 19.42 3.82 -2.89
N LEU A 605 18.27 4.16 -3.46
CA LEU A 605 17.52 5.38 -3.16
C LEU A 605 16.55 5.16 -1.98
N VAL A 606 15.96 3.98 -1.86
CA VAL A 606 14.83 3.71 -0.95
C VAL A 606 15.27 3.33 0.48
N ALA A 607 16.56 3.08 0.70
CA ALA A 607 17.05 2.38 1.88
C ALA A 607 18.07 3.12 2.75
N ALA A 608 18.01 2.91 4.07
CA ALA A 608 19.14 3.19 4.95
C ALA A 608 20.20 2.07 4.79
N PRO A 609 21.50 2.39 4.65
CA PRO A 609 22.55 1.39 4.41
C PRO A 609 22.61 0.24 5.44
N SER A 610 22.16 0.47 6.67
CA SER A 610 22.16 -0.51 7.77
C SER A 610 21.03 -1.55 7.71
N GLU A 611 20.00 -1.34 6.90
CA GLU A 611 18.89 -2.30 6.72
C GLU A 611 19.17 -3.28 5.56
N TRP A 612 20.31 -3.12 4.87
CA TRP A 612 20.63 -3.71 3.55
C TRP A 612 22.03 -4.33 3.54
N ASP A 613 22.44 -4.96 4.66
CA ASP A 613 23.69 -5.72 4.74
C ASP A 613 23.77 -6.72 3.57
N GLY A 614 24.75 -6.53 2.68
CA GLY A 614 25.01 -7.38 1.50
C GLY A 614 24.67 -6.79 0.12
N LEU A 615 24.03 -5.62 0.03
CA LEU A 615 23.65 -5.06 -1.28
C LEU A 615 24.79 -4.50 -2.14
N ASP A 616 25.93 -4.23 -1.53
CA ASP A 616 27.12 -3.82 -2.28
C ASP A 616 27.64 -4.97 -3.15
N GLN A 617 27.19 -6.21 -2.92
CA GLN A 617 27.63 -7.41 -3.63
C GLN A 617 26.55 -8.03 -4.54
N ASP A 618 25.27 -8.16 -4.11
CA ASP A 618 24.19 -8.76 -4.94
C ASP A 618 22.79 -8.13 -4.73
N PRO A 619 22.42 -7.09 -5.50
CA PRO A 619 21.11 -6.43 -5.43
C PRO A 619 19.92 -7.32 -5.81
N LEU A 620 20.13 -8.28 -6.71
CA LEU A 620 19.07 -9.13 -7.23
C LEU A 620 18.78 -10.28 -6.25
N GLY A 621 19.82 -10.85 -5.65
CA GLY A 621 19.70 -11.77 -4.52
C GLY A 621 18.98 -11.15 -3.32
N ALA A 622 19.23 -9.87 -3.02
CA ALA A 622 18.52 -9.17 -1.97
C ALA A 622 17.04 -8.93 -2.27
N LEU A 623 16.69 -8.57 -3.51
CA LEU A 623 15.30 -8.46 -3.95
C LEU A 623 14.56 -9.80 -3.81
N ILE A 624 15.21 -10.91 -4.17
CA ILE A 624 14.66 -12.26 -3.99
C ILE A 624 14.56 -12.60 -2.52
N SER A 625 15.57 -12.28 -1.70
CA SER A 625 15.54 -12.49 -0.25
C SER A 625 14.34 -11.78 0.39
N MET A 626 14.11 -10.52 0.04
CA MET A 626 12.95 -9.74 0.49
C MET A 626 11.62 -10.36 0.03
N TYR A 627 11.55 -10.87 -1.19
CA TYR A 627 10.38 -11.61 -1.65
C TYR A 627 10.20 -12.93 -0.88
N THR A 628 11.26 -13.68 -0.60
CA THR A 628 11.17 -14.93 0.15
C THR A 628 10.82 -14.72 1.63
N LYS A 629 11.30 -13.63 2.23
CA LYS A 629 11.08 -13.31 3.65
C LYS A 629 9.72 -12.66 3.90
N TYR A 630 9.35 -11.67 3.08
CA TYR A 630 8.15 -10.86 3.30
C TYR A 630 7.12 -10.97 2.19
N GLY A 631 7.41 -11.61 1.06
CA GLY A 631 6.51 -11.64 -0.08
C GLY A 631 6.38 -10.30 -0.80
N VAL A 632 7.38 -9.41 -0.71
CA VAL A 632 7.32 -8.04 -1.27
C VAL A 632 6.95 -8.04 -2.76
N LEU A 633 5.93 -7.25 -3.13
CA LEU A 633 5.35 -7.19 -4.49
C LEU A 633 6.32 -6.72 -5.60
N LEU A 634 7.43 -6.06 -5.26
CA LEU A 634 8.36 -5.51 -6.24
C LEU A 634 8.92 -6.60 -7.19
N PHE A 635 9.34 -7.74 -6.66
CA PHE A 635 9.86 -8.85 -7.47
C PHE A 635 8.81 -9.45 -8.44
N PRO A 636 7.62 -9.88 -7.98
CA PRO A 636 6.59 -10.38 -8.89
C PRO A 636 6.12 -9.28 -9.87
N TYR A 637 6.05 -8.02 -9.45
CA TYR A 637 5.70 -6.92 -10.36
C TYR A 637 6.71 -6.77 -11.50
N ILE A 638 8.01 -6.81 -11.19
CA ILE A 638 9.07 -6.75 -12.22
C ILE A 638 8.90 -7.89 -13.23
N CYS A 639 8.72 -9.12 -12.75
CA CYS A 639 8.66 -10.30 -13.61
C CYS A 639 7.35 -10.41 -14.41
N LEU A 640 6.21 -10.16 -13.76
CA LEU A 640 4.88 -10.41 -14.32
C LEU A 640 4.32 -9.24 -15.10
N VAL A 641 4.73 -8.00 -14.79
CA VAL A 641 4.14 -6.78 -15.36
C VAL A 641 5.19 -6.01 -16.14
N HIS A 642 6.27 -5.60 -15.48
CA HIS A 642 7.23 -4.68 -16.07
C HIS A 642 8.02 -5.31 -17.22
N VAL A 643 8.65 -6.48 -17.03
CA VAL A 643 9.44 -7.16 -18.06
C VAL A 643 8.62 -7.43 -19.34
N PRO A 644 7.42 -8.08 -19.27
CA PRO A 644 6.58 -8.28 -20.44
C PRO A 644 6.18 -6.97 -21.13
N ALA A 645 5.75 -5.98 -20.37
CA ALA A 645 5.33 -4.68 -20.92
C ALA A 645 6.49 -3.95 -21.59
N HIS A 646 7.66 -3.98 -20.97
CA HIS A 646 8.87 -3.31 -21.45
C HIS A 646 9.41 -3.97 -22.72
N LEU A 647 9.38 -5.31 -22.82
CA LEU A 647 9.70 -6.06 -24.04
C LEU A 647 8.73 -5.72 -25.19
N LEU A 648 7.42 -5.77 -24.94
CA LEU A 648 6.43 -5.40 -25.97
C LEU A 648 6.60 -3.96 -26.46
N SER A 649 6.99 -3.05 -25.57
CA SER A 649 7.23 -1.66 -25.90
C SER A 649 8.41 -1.45 -26.86
N LEU A 650 9.42 -2.34 -26.83
CA LEU A 650 10.51 -2.34 -27.81
C LEU A 650 9.98 -2.64 -29.22
N GLY A 651 9.03 -3.59 -29.34
CA GLY A 651 8.36 -3.87 -30.60
C GLY A 651 7.56 -2.66 -31.12
N VAL A 652 6.90 -1.91 -30.21
CA VAL A 652 6.22 -0.66 -30.56
C VAL A 652 7.19 0.39 -31.10
N ILE A 653 8.37 0.57 -30.49
CA ILE A 653 9.37 1.55 -30.97
C ILE A 653 9.86 1.19 -32.38
N LEU A 654 10.13 -0.08 -32.62
CA LEU A 654 10.76 -0.54 -33.86
C LEU A 654 9.78 -0.62 -35.03
N PHE A 655 8.53 -1.03 -34.79
CA PHE A 655 7.60 -1.46 -35.84
C PHE A 655 6.26 -0.72 -35.89
N ALA A 656 5.91 0.08 -34.88
CA ALA A 656 4.66 0.85 -34.92
C ALA A 656 4.86 2.15 -35.72
N GLU A 657 4.58 2.09 -37.03
CA GLU A 657 4.53 3.27 -37.90
C GLU A 657 3.24 4.08 -37.74
#